data_AF-A0A9W6ZXR6-F1
#
_entry.id   AF-A0A9W6ZXR6-F1
#
_cell.length_a   1.000
_cell.length_b   1.000
_cell.length_c   1.000
_cell.angle_alpha   90.00
_cell.angle_beta   90.00
_cell.angle_gamma   90.00
#
_symmetry.space_group_name_H-M   'P 1'
#
loop_
_entity.id
_entity.type
_entity.pdbx_description
1 polymer ?
#
loop_
_entity_poly.entity_id
_entity_poly.type
_entity_poly.pdbx_seq_one_letter_code
_entity_poly.pdbx_strand_id
1 'polypeptide(L)'
;MPQNFATIQLPPWLSTAKDTITSTRQWSKMVKEIHVRVARDLTQRALKFSDLNPSEQQALVEQVHSDLLREGDDSVSNLEKAVNSVCDTEIAAEVRRIKPAKQDQNGDQSPRVEGGEPAKKQEDEATSASKIVEVATSAVIALLEQLPPEHRALTRLMLGQPFPEAFRNRAWQLNLKHATAKKAYEVAVLRRRVDTISTMDVQITQEAQSFLQTSIGGVKFYSRRRLMMMKSTLSYHHTLLMQKGEGTTTLPQRMYWLMAPIVYVYTGGKTPEAELAPKEEAGFLVTMIEAWECLVRDQGGVSSLKEGEEWSGKGAALDRGDFGGTVPGWAKILREALLEADQGLLQQVVRCARNMDSETESHTAKLDVEEEASYLAMIMGQTVSRCLVDTLSLDVTLYVWDQCIMATFAIIIPRVCAAVLVCLKDSIASCTDRESFIDVLYTQGKVIGLARLQMILERFAMPAARFALGMKSTSMTVDSKFEAEDEEGDSETLMADEVLKQVLARMDMIANMTGGELPNSVTNLGAKPISLGRKVVVPKKLPIVEVEKLEKEKGKKEKKEKKEKKEKKKKEKELEKVRVGDWESDVEEVMKSVYGRVYSVEEMASFGPMERRKYEEKKGEMEEKLGALRKAREGGDSSLVGWAFVIFLLDLAQAITAHHGVTAGLKNARFELLFADGANGKVGQVVVIVVIVGEGKL
;
A
#
# COMPACT_ATOMS: atom_id res chain seq x y z
N MET A 1 -2.34 38.65 11.51
CA MET A 1 -0.94 38.42 11.90
C MET A 1 -0.44 37.22 11.11
N PRO A 2 0.64 37.33 10.32
CA PRO A 2 1.28 36.16 9.75
C PRO A 2 1.78 35.31 10.92
N GLN A 3 1.40 34.03 10.96
CA GLN A 3 1.98 33.11 11.92
C GLN A 3 3.48 33.03 11.60
N ASN A 4 4.32 33.55 12.49
CA ASN A 4 5.73 33.15 12.53
C ASN A 4 5.73 31.66 12.84
N PHE A 5 5.62 30.82 11.81
CA PHE A 5 6.14 29.47 11.89
C PHE A 5 7.60 29.67 12.26
N ALA A 6 7.95 29.38 13.52
CA ALA A 6 9.36 29.22 13.86
C ALA A 6 9.90 28.27 12.80
N THR A 7 10.84 28.74 11.99
CA THR A 7 11.46 27.93 10.94
C THR A 7 12.02 26.71 11.66
N ILE A 8 11.32 25.58 11.53
CA ILE A 8 11.69 24.34 12.19
C ILE A 8 13.05 24.01 11.62
N GLN A 9 14.11 24.22 12.41
CA GLN A 9 15.45 23.98 11.93
C GLN A 9 15.60 22.48 11.70
N LEU A 10 16.09 22.11 10.52
CA LEU A 10 16.45 20.71 10.27
C LEU A 10 17.49 20.28 11.31
N PRO A 11 17.44 19.03 11.79
CA PRO A 11 18.54 18.47 12.57
C PRO A 11 19.88 18.75 11.86
N PRO A 12 20.94 19.14 12.59
CA PRO A 12 22.21 19.53 11.96
C PRO A 12 22.77 18.47 11.01
N TRP A 13 22.72 17.19 11.40
CA TRP A 13 23.17 16.08 10.58
C TRP A 13 22.40 15.98 9.25
N LEU A 14 21.11 16.31 9.24
CA LEU A 14 20.27 16.24 8.05
C LEU A 14 20.59 17.39 7.09
N SER A 15 20.95 18.56 7.61
CA SER A 15 21.51 19.64 6.78
C SER A 15 22.85 19.23 6.17
N THR A 16 23.74 18.61 6.95
CA THR A 16 25.00 18.07 6.45
C THR A 16 24.77 16.98 5.38
N ALA A 17 23.81 16.09 5.58
CA ALA A 17 23.43 15.07 4.60
C ALA A 17 22.95 15.71 3.30
N LYS A 18 22.07 16.72 3.37
CA LYS A 18 21.59 17.48 2.20
C LYS A 18 22.74 18.14 1.43
N ASP A 19 23.64 18.83 2.12
CA ASP A 19 24.77 19.51 1.49
C ASP A 19 25.72 18.50 0.82
N THR A 20 25.91 17.35 1.46
CA THR A 20 26.71 16.25 0.90
C THR A 20 26.05 15.66 -0.34
N ILE A 21 24.75 15.34 -0.29
CA ILE A 21 23.97 14.80 -1.41
C ILE A 21 24.00 15.76 -2.61
N THR A 22 23.74 17.05 -2.38
CA THR A 22 23.72 18.06 -3.46
C THR A 22 25.09 18.29 -4.09
N SER A 23 26.16 17.98 -3.37
CA SER A 23 27.54 18.00 -3.87
C SER A 23 27.93 16.73 -4.64
N THR A 24 27.11 15.67 -4.62
CA THR A 24 27.43 14.42 -5.31
C THR A 24 27.36 14.55 -6.84
N ARG A 25 28.17 13.73 -7.52
CA ARG A 25 28.12 13.61 -8.99
C ARG A 25 26.78 13.04 -9.46
N GLN A 26 26.17 12.16 -8.67
CA GLN A 26 24.89 11.52 -8.92
C GLN A 26 23.76 12.55 -8.95
N TRP A 27 23.71 13.45 -7.97
CA TRP A 27 22.76 14.59 -7.97
C TRP A 27 22.94 15.47 -9.20
N SER A 28 24.19 15.86 -9.49
CA SER A 28 24.50 16.67 -10.67
C SER A 28 24.12 15.99 -11.99
N LYS A 29 24.22 14.65 -12.07
CA LYS A 29 23.79 13.86 -13.24
C LYS A 29 22.27 13.86 -13.36
N MET A 30 21.56 13.60 -12.25
CA MET A 30 20.09 13.59 -12.22
C MET A 30 19.50 14.94 -12.62
N VAL A 31 20.00 16.04 -12.05
CA VAL A 31 19.54 17.40 -12.38
C VAL A 31 19.76 17.71 -13.87
N LYS A 32 20.88 17.28 -14.45
CA LYS A 32 21.13 17.45 -15.90
C LYS A 32 20.13 16.65 -16.73
N GLU A 33 19.84 15.42 -16.34
CA GLU A 33 18.89 14.56 -17.06
C GLU A 33 17.46 15.14 -17.00
N ILE A 34 17.01 15.57 -15.82
CA ILE A 34 15.74 16.28 -15.65
C ILE A 34 15.71 17.52 -16.57
N HIS A 35 16.75 18.36 -16.56
CA HIS A 35 16.80 19.54 -17.42
C HIS A 35 16.72 19.21 -18.91
N VAL A 36 17.43 18.17 -19.37
CA VAL A 36 17.39 17.73 -20.78
C VAL A 36 15.98 17.28 -21.17
N ARG A 37 15.31 16.51 -20.32
CA ARG A 37 13.95 16.01 -20.58
C ARG A 37 12.90 17.13 -20.51
N VAL A 38 12.98 18.02 -19.52
CA VAL A 38 12.12 19.21 -19.45
C VAL A 38 12.30 20.08 -20.70
N ALA A 39 13.54 20.33 -21.14
CA ALA A 39 13.81 21.09 -22.36
C ALA A 39 13.25 20.41 -23.62
N ARG A 40 13.35 19.08 -23.70
CA ARG A 40 12.76 18.28 -24.79
C ARG A 40 11.24 18.42 -24.82
N ASP A 41 10.57 18.26 -23.68
CA ASP A 41 9.11 18.34 -23.57
C ASP A 41 8.59 19.76 -23.88
N LEU A 42 9.28 20.80 -23.41
CA LEU A 42 8.99 22.19 -23.76
C LEU A 42 9.15 22.46 -25.26
N THR A 43 10.20 21.90 -25.88
CA THR A 43 10.43 22.03 -27.33
C THR A 43 9.32 21.36 -28.12
N GLN A 44 8.84 20.19 -27.68
CA GLN A 44 7.71 19.50 -28.30
C GLN A 44 6.39 20.27 -28.16
N ARG A 45 6.18 20.96 -27.03
CA ARG A 45 5.01 21.82 -26.80
C ARG A 45 5.14 23.23 -27.40
N ALA A 46 6.29 23.58 -27.97
CA ALA A 46 6.64 24.91 -28.45
C ALA A 46 6.47 26.03 -27.39
N LEU A 47 6.75 25.71 -26.12
CA LEU A 47 6.67 26.63 -24.98
C LEU A 47 8.07 26.89 -24.40
N LYS A 48 8.28 28.03 -23.74
CA LYS A 48 9.47 28.24 -22.88
C LYS A 48 9.10 27.99 -21.43
N PHE A 49 10.08 27.57 -20.63
CA PHE A 49 9.86 27.34 -19.19
C PHE A 49 9.39 28.62 -18.46
N SER A 50 9.89 29.78 -18.87
CA SER A 50 9.49 31.10 -18.36
C SER A 50 8.03 31.46 -18.63
N ASP A 51 7.40 30.81 -19.60
CA ASP A 51 6.03 31.09 -20.02
C ASP A 51 5.02 30.32 -19.15
N LEU A 52 5.49 29.32 -18.40
CA LEU A 52 4.71 28.54 -17.44
C LEU A 52 4.65 29.26 -16.10
N ASN A 53 3.51 29.18 -15.42
CA ASN A 53 3.42 29.64 -14.03
C ASN A 53 4.20 28.70 -13.08
N PRO A 54 4.55 29.11 -11.85
CA PRO A 54 5.35 28.29 -10.94
C PRO A 54 4.77 26.89 -10.66
N SER A 55 3.44 26.75 -10.60
CA SER A 55 2.78 25.46 -10.39
C SER A 55 2.90 24.57 -11.63
N GLU A 56 2.77 25.12 -12.83
CA GLU A 56 2.97 24.39 -14.08
C GLU A 56 4.44 23.99 -14.31
N GLN A 57 5.37 24.88 -13.95
CA GLN A 57 6.81 24.59 -13.97
C GLN A 57 7.13 23.40 -13.08
N GLN A 58 6.58 23.39 -11.87
CA GLN A 58 6.72 22.32 -10.91
C GLN A 58 6.09 21.02 -11.43
N ALA A 59 4.82 21.04 -11.84
CA ALA A 59 4.13 19.87 -12.38
C ALA A 59 4.86 19.25 -13.59
N LEU A 60 5.50 20.06 -14.44
CA LEU A 60 6.29 19.58 -15.56
C LEU A 60 7.57 18.86 -15.10
N VAL A 61 8.30 19.43 -14.14
CA VAL A 61 9.51 18.80 -13.57
C VAL A 61 9.15 17.47 -12.89
N GLU A 62 8.03 17.44 -12.19
CA GLU A 62 7.49 16.29 -11.47
C GLU A 62 7.03 15.18 -12.43
N GLN A 63 6.35 15.55 -13.52
CA GLN A 63 6.02 14.63 -14.60
C GLN A 63 7.28 13.98 -15.19
N VAL A 64 8.31 14.77 -15.49
CA VAL A 64 9.58 14.28 -16.04
C VAL A 64 10.29 13.35 -15.04
N HIS A 65 10.24 13.67 -13.75
CA HIS A 65 10.79 12.83 -12.69
C HIS A 65 10.05 11.48 -12.59
N SER A 66 8.71 11.50 -12.65
CA SER A 66 7.89 10.28 -12.72
C SER A 66 8.21 9.43 -13.94
N ASP A 67 8.40 10.05 -15.11
CA ASP A 67 8.75 9.33 -16.33
C ASP A 67 10.15 8.68 -16.21
N LEU A 68 11.12 9.37 -15.59
CA LEU A 68 12.45 8.82 -15.26
C LEU A 68 12.37 7.60 -14.35
N LEU A 69 11.53 7.67 -13.31
CA LEU A 69 11.28 6.55 -12.40
C LEU A 69 10.65 5.36 -13.13
N ARG A 70 9.61 5.61 -13.95
CA ARG A 70 8.91 4.56 -14.69
C ARG A 70 9.81 3.86 -15.72
N GLU A 71 10.74 4.59 -16.32
CA GLU A 71 11.69 4.05 -17.27
C GLU A 71 12.85 3.28 -16.61
N GLY A 72 12.96 3.31 -15.27
CA GLY A 72 14.03 2.64 -14.54
C GLY A 72 15.42 3.21 -14.85
N ASP A 73 15.51 4.53 -15.06
CA ASP A 73 16.77 5.17 -15.45
C ASP A 73 17.85 5.00 -14.36
N ASP A 74 19.03 4.52 -14.76
CA ASP A 74 20.18 4.34 -13.88
C ASP A 74 20.52 5.60 -13.07
N SER A 75 20.24 6.80 -13.60
CA SER A 75 20.50 8.06 -12.90
C SER A 75 19.72 8.17 -11.58
N VAL A 76 18.47 7.68 -11.54
CA VAL A 76 17.62 7.68 -10.36
C VAL A 76 18.15 6.68 -9.33
N SER A 77 18.32 5.42 -9.73
CA SER A 77 18.83 4.36 -8.83
C SER A 77 20.21 4.71 -8.26
N ASN A 78 21.09 5.34 -9.06
CA ASN A 78 22.39 5.78 -8.58
C ASN A 78 22.29 6.93 -7.58
N LEU A 79 21.37 7.87 -7.77
CA LEU A 79 21.11 8.93 -6.80
C LEU A 79 20.55 8.36 -5.50
N GLU A 80 19.58 7.45 -5.57
CA GLU A 80 19.02 6.78 -4.39
C GLU A 80 20.09 6.04 -3.57
N LYS A 81 20.96 5.27 -4.22
CA LYS A 81 22.10 4.62 -3.55
C LYS A 81 23.01 5.63 -2.85
N ALA A 82 23.27 6.77 -3.49
CA ALA A 82 24.07 7.84 -2.91
C ALA A 82 23.37 8.50 -1.71
N VAL A 83 22.05 8.77 -1.81
CA VAL A 83 21.24 9.31 -0.72
C VAL A 83 21.24 8.36 0.48
N ASN A 84 20.97 7.06 0.25
CA ASN A 84 20.95 6.06 1.31
C ASN A 84 22.32 5.96 2.00
N SER A 85 23.41 5.87 1.23
CA SER A 85 24.75 5.80 1.80
C SER A 85 25.12 7.03 2.64
N VAL A 86 24.73 8.23 2.20
CA VAL A 86 24.98 9.47 2.97
C VAL A 86 24.12 9.50 4.23
N CYS A 87 22.82 9.22 4.12
CA CYS A 87 21.90 9.18 5.26
C CYS A 87 22.34 8.17 6.31
N ASP A 88 22.71 6.94 5.91
CA ASP A 88 23.18 5.90 6.83
C ASP A 88 24.45 6.33 7.56
N THR A 89 25.37 6.99 6.86
CA THR A 89 26.62 7.51 7.44
C THR A 89 26.34 8.60 8.47
N GLU A 90 25.47 9.56 8.14
CA GLU A 90 25.14 10.67 9.03
C GLU A 90 24.28 10.23 10.23
N ILE A 91 23.33 9.32 10.04
CA ILE A 91 22.56 8.72 11.14
C ILE A 91 23.51 7.96 12.07
N ALA A 92 24.43 7.15 11.53
CA ALA A 92 25.41 6.44 12.33
C ALA A 92 26.36 7.40 13.08
N ALA A 93 26.73 8.54 12.48
CA ALA A 93 27.53 9.57 13.12
C ALA A 93 26.75 10.25 14.27
N GLU A 94 25.48 10.58 14.06
CA GLU A 94 24.64 11.22 15.06
C GLU A 94 24.36 10.30 16.25
N VAL A 95 24.06 9.02 16.01
CA VAL A 95 23.89 8.02 17.07
C VAL A 95 25.17 7.87 17.91
N ARG A 96 26.36 7.97 17.31
CA ARG A 96 27.64 8.00 18.04
C ARG A 96 27.80 9.26 18.89
N ARG A 97 27.32 10.42 18.43
CA ARG A 97 27.35 11.68 19.22
C ARG A 97 26.40 11.63 20.41
N ILE A 98 25.24 11.00 20.27
CA ILE A 98 24.24 10.87 21.35
C ILE A 98 24.67 9.85 22.41
N LYS A 99 25.54 8.87 22.08
CA LYS A 99 26.09 7.97 23.09
C LYS A 99 26.84 8.81 24.14
N PRO A 100 26.38 8.83 25.41
CA PRO A 100 27.11 9.54 26.45
C PRO A 100 28.51 8.95 26.49
N ALA A 101 29.54 9.81 26.37
CA ALA A 101 30.89 9.42 26.70
C ALA A 101 30.81 8.82 28.09
N LYS A 102 30.98 7.49 28.21
CA LYS A 102 30.97 6.81 29.50
C LYS A 102 31.92 7.62 30.38
N GLN A 103 31.39 8.11 31.50
CA GLN A 103 32.18 8.79 32.51
C GLN A 103 33.29 7.82 32.94
N ASP A 104 34.46 7.95 32.32
CA ASP A 104 35.72 7.34 32.78
C ASP A 104 36.21 8.01 34.09
N GLN A 105 35.33 8.71 34.81
CA GLN A 105 35.59 9.34 36.10
C GLN A 105 35.03 8.47 37.23
N ASN A 106 35.66 7.31 37.45
CA ASN A 106 35.92 6.79 38.78
C ASN A 106 36.85 5.57 38.64
N GLY A 107 38.15 5.84 38.71
CA GLY A 107 39.18 4.84 38.91
C GLY A 107 39.12 4.24 40.32
N ASP A 108 38.00 3.62 40.68
CA ASP A 108 37.90 2.81 41.88
C ASP A 108 38.15 1.35 41.51
N GLN A 109 39.32 0.86 41.92
CA GLN A 109 39.83 -0.49 41.69
C GLN A 109 39.04 -1.49 42.54
N SER A 110 37.80 -1.78 42.18
CA SER A 110 37.08 -2.89 42.82
C SER A 110 37.44 -4.22 42.15
N PRO A 111 37.73 -5.29 42.92
CA PRO A 111 38.35 -6.49 42.40
C PRO A 111 37.40 -7.32 41.54
N ARG A 112 38.02 -7.82 40.47
CA ARG A 112 37.51 -8.66 39.38
C ARG A 112 36.85 -9.93 39.92
N VAL A 113 35.51 -9.98 39.90
CA VAL A 113 34.76 -11.25 40.01
C VAL A 113 34.66 -11.85 38.61
N GLU A 114 35.56 -12.78 38.31
CA GLU A 114 35.51 -13.59 37.09
C GLU A 114 34.39 -14.63 37.22
N GLY A 115 33.24 -14.39 36.60
CA GLY A 115 32.20 -15.41 36.52
C GLY A 115 30.79 -14.89 36.29
N GLY A 116 30.51 -14.34 35.11
CA GLY A 116 29.14 -14.20 34.62
C GLY A 116 28.89 -12.99 33.71
N GLU A 117 29.16 -13.08 32.42
CA GLU A 117 28.63 -12.12 31.44
C GLU A 117 28.32 -12.80 30.09
N PRO A 118 27.03 -12.96 29.76
CA PRO A 118 26.56 -12.60 28.42
C PRO A 118 25.44 -11.53 28.41
N ALA A 119 24.80 -11.21 29.54
CA ALA A 119 23.60 -10.37 29.58
C ALA A 119 23.82 -8.88 29.23
N LYS A 120 24.98 -8.28 29.56
CA LYS A 120 25.23 -6.85 29.28
C LYS A 120 25.36 -6.51 27.80
N LYS A 121 25.79 -7.46 26.96
CA LYS A 121 26.02 -7.20 25.53
C LYS A 121 24.70 -7.05 24.76
N GLN A 122 23.64 -7.71 25.22
CA GLN A 122 22.33 -7.71 24.58
C GLN A 122 21.51 -6.44 24.86
N GLU A 123 21.65 -5.84 26.05
CA GLU A 123 21.01 -4.54 26.37
C GLU A 123 21.64 -3.36 25.59
N ASP A 124 22.96 -3.40 25.36
CA ASP A 124 23.69 -2.36 24.61
C ASP A 124 23.33 -2.33 23.11
N GLU A 125 22.96 -3.48 22.52
CA GLU A 125 22.53 -3.56 21.11
C GLU A 125 21.07 -3.12 20.92
N ALA A 126 20.15 -3.56 21.79
CA ALA A 126 18.75 -3.14 21.76
C ALA A 126 18.60 -1.61 21.93
N THR A 127 19.43 -1.01 22.80
CA THR A 127 19.46 0.45 22.96
C THR A 127 20.06 1.18 21.76
N SER A 128 20.94 0.56 20.97
CA SER A 128 21.50 1.18 19.77
C SER A 128 20.48 1.23 18.62
N ALA A 129 19.74 0.14 18.37
CA ALA A 129 18.68 0.11 17.36
C ALA A 129 17.56 1.12 17.69
N SER A 130 17.16 1.21 18.96
CA SER A 130 16.18 2.19 19.42
C SER A 130 16.63 3.63 19.16
N LYS A 131 17.90 3.96 19.40
CA LYS A 131 18.45 5.30 19.11
C LYS A 131 18.49 5.63 17.62
N ILE A 132 18.83 4.65 16.76
CA ILE A 132 18.77 4.84 15.30
C ILE A 132 17.36 5.22 14.88
N VAL A 133 16.35 4.48 15.36
CA VAL A 133 14.95 4.75 15.06
C VAL A 133 14.52 6.13 15.57
N GLU A 134 14.97 6.55 16.75
CA GLU A 134 14.68 7.87 17.30
C GLU A 134 15.28 9.01 16.45
N VAL A 135 16.55 8.89 16.05
CA VAL A 135 17.23 9.88 15.18
C VAL A 135 16.55 9.95 13.81
N ALA A 136 16.27 8.80 13.19
CA ALA A 136 15.59 8.73 11.91
C ALA A 136 14.17 9.32 12.00
N THR A 137 13.44 8.99 13.06
CA THR A 137 12.10 9.51 13.35
C THR A 137 12.12 11.03 13.46
N SER A 138 13.06 11.60 14.23
CA SER A 138 13.19 13.05 14.38
C SER A 138 13.44 13.74 13.05
N ALA A 139 14.24 13.15 12.17
CA ALA A 139 14.48 13.69 10.83
C ALA A 139 13.26 13.59 9.92
N VAL A 140 12.58 12.45 9.91
CA VAL A 140 11.33 12.28 9.13
C VAL A 140 10.29 13.31 9.57
N ILE A 141 10.13 13.54 10.87
CA ILE A 141 9.20 14.57 11.39
C ILE A 141 9.61 15.96 10.90
N ALA A 142 10.89 16.33 11.05
CA ALA A 142 11.37 17.64 10.63
C ALA A 142 11.18 17.87 9.13
N LEU A 143 11.38 16.84 8.31
CA LEU A 143 11.07 16.88 6.87
C LEU A 143 9.57 17.06 6.65
N LEU A 144 8.74 16.19 7.21
CA LEU A 144 7.28 16.23 7.02
C LEU A 144 6.64 17.54 7.51
N GLU A 145 7.17 18.18 8.55
CA GLU A 145 6.69 19.46 9.05
C GLU A 145 7.09 20.65 8.14
N GLN A 146 8.15 20.50 7.35
CA GLN A 146 8.56 21.49 6.34
C GLN A 146 7.88 21.29 4.98
N LEU A 147 7.40 20.07 4.71
CA LEU A 147 6.70 19.78 3.47
C LEU A 147 5.34 20.50 3.42
N PRO A 148 4.88 20.89 2.22
CA PRO A 148 3.54 21.42 2.04
C PRO A 148 2.46 20.44 2.53
N PRO A 149 1.28 20.94 2.98
CA PRO A 149 0.20 20.10 3.52
C PRO A 149 -0.24 18.95 2.62
N GLU A 150 -0.22 19.14 1.30
CA GLU A 150 -0.51 18.13 0.29
C GLU A 150 0.37 16.87 0.41
N HIS A 151 1.61 17.02 0.90
CA HIS A 151 2.56 15.91 1.01
C HIS A 151 2.44 15.14 2.32
N ARG A 152 1.47 15.47 3.19
CA ARG A 152 1.16 14.64 4.37
C ARG A 152 0.74 13.23 3.98
N ALA A 153 0.22 13.06 2.75
CA ALA A 153 -0.07 11.77 2.15
C ALA A 153 1.18 10.86 2.04
N LEU A 154 2.41 11.39 2.09
CA LEU A 154 3.63 10.59 2.16
C LEU A 154 3.69 9.71 3.41
N THR A 155 2.98 10.05 4.48
CA THR A 155 2.86 9.15 5.63
C THR A 155 2.23 7.81 5.24
N ARG A 156 1.40 7.76 4.18
CA ARG A 156 0.81 6.51 3.64
C ARG A 156 1.83 5.51 3.12
N LEU A 157 3.11 5.89 2.97
CA LEU A 157 4.19 4.94 2.71
C LEU A 157 4.35 3.91 3.82
N MET A 158 3.88 4.24 5.02
CA MET A 158 3.86 3.34 6.17
C MET A 158 2.55 2.56 6.27
N LEU A 159 1.66 2.60 5.26
CA LEU A 159 0.41 1.85 5.30
C LEU A 159 0.68 0.33 5.30
N GLY A 160 0.16 -0.35 6.31
CA GLY A 160 0.45 -1.73 6.67
C GLY A 160 1.51 -1.87 7.77
N GLN A 161 2.28 -0.81 8.08
CA GLN A 161 3.39 -0.83 9.02
C GLN A 161 3.06 -0.06 10.31
N PRO A 162 3.58 -0.49 11.47
CA PRO A 162 3.37 0.23 12.73
C PRO A 162 4.23 1.50 12.77
N PHE A 163 3.68 2.58 13.32
CA PHE A 163 4.52 3.73 13.63
C PHE A 163 5.48 3.39 14.79
N PRO A 164 6.75 3.80 14.69
CA PRO A 164 7.62 3.88 15.86
C PRO A 164 6.96 4.74 16.96
N GLU A 165 7.14 4.37 18.22
CA GLU A 165 6.49 5.08 19.34
C GLU A 165 6.88 6.57 19.38
N ALA A 166 8.16 6.87 19.14
CA ALA A 166 8.66 8.25 19.03
C ALA A 166 8.03 9.04 17.86
N PHE A 167 7.61 8.35 16.79
CA PHE A 167 7.04 8.97 15.59
C PHE A 167 5.55 9.24 15.75
N ARG A 168 4.84 8.30 16.39
CA ARG A 168 3.38 8.25 16.43
C ARG A 168 2.73 9.58 16.84
N ASN A 169 3.18 10.19 17.94
CA ASN A 169 2.61 11.44 18.43
C ASN A 169 2.68 12.55 17.36
N ARG A 170 3.83 12.72 16.73
CA ARG A 170 4.04 13.75 15.70
C ARG A 170 3.34 13.42 14.40
N ALA A 171 3.33 12.14 14.00
CA ALA A 171 2.58 11.68 12.83
C ALA A 171 1.07 11.92 13.01
N TRP A 172 0.52 11.66 14.19
CA TRP A 172 -0.88 11.94 14.51
C TRP A 172 -1.14 13.45 14.56
N GLN A 173 -0.25 14.25 15.15
CA GLN A 173 -0.37 15.71 15.12
C GLN A 173 -0.31 16.29 13.70
N LEU A 174 0.43 15.66 12.80
CA LEU A 174 0.51 16.09 11.41
C LEU A 174 -0.78 15.80 10.64
N ASN A 175 -1.34 14.60 10.83
CA ASN A 175 -2.51 14.13 10.10
C ASN A 175 -3.84 14.57 10.73
N LEU A 176 -3.88 14.83 12.04
CA LEU A 176 -5.08 15.29 12.77
C LEU A 176 -5.07 16.81 13.01
N LYS A 177 -4.70 17.59 12.01
CA LYS A 177 -4.71 19.08 12.10
C LYS A 177 -6.08 19.63 11.74
N HIS A 178 -6.59 20.54 12.56
CA HIS A 178 -7.84 21.27 12.34
C HIS A 178 -7.71 22.71 12.86
N ALA A 179 -6.97 23.54 12.11
CA ALA A 179 -6.61 24.91 12.50
C ALA A 179 -7.81 25.78 12.93
N THR A 180 -8.98 25.60 12.31
CA THR A 180 -10.21 26.33 12.69
C THR A 180 -10.72 25.96 14.09
N ALA A 181 -10.64 24.68 14.47
CA ALA A 181 -11.07 24.20 15.78
C ALA A 181 -10.09 24.64 16.86
N LYS A 182 -8.79 24.55 16.56
CA LYS A 182 -7.72 25.12 17.39
C LYS A 182 -7.97 26.60 17.70
N LYS A 183 -8.14 27.42 16.67
CA LYS A 183 -8.39 28.86 16.82
C LYS A 183 -9.69 29.14 17.58
N ALA A 184 -10.75 28.37 17.31
CA ALA A 184 -12.02 28.51 18.02
C ALA A 184 -11.87 28.25 19.53
N TYR A 185 -11.12 27.20 19.89
CA TYR A 185 -10.82 26.90 21.29
C TYR A 185 -9.97 27.99 21.95
N GLU A 186 -8.89 28.43 21.29
CA GLU A 186 -8.04 29.52 21.80
C GLU A 186 -8.86 30.80 22.05
N VAL A 187 -9.75 31.16 21.13
CA VAL A 187 -10.67 32.31 21.29
C VAL A 187 -11.63 32.10 22.45
N ALA A 188 -12.18 30.89 22.64
CA ALA A 188 -13.07 30.59 23.76
C ALA A 188 -12.34 30.72 25.11
N VAL A 189 -11.12 30.18 25.21
CA VAL A 189 -10.27 30.29 26.42
C VAL A 189 -9.95 31.76 26.73
N LEU A 190 -9.56 32.54 25.72
CA LEU A 190 -9.24 33.97 25.86
C LEU A 190 -10.47 34.80 26.24
N ARG A 191 -11.66 34.45 25.72
CA ARG A 191 -12.90 35.13 26.05
C ARG A 191 -13.25 34.90 27.51
N ARG A 192 -13.50 33.65 27.90
CA ARG A 192 -13.75 33.20 29.27
C ARG A 192 -13.46 31.71 29.36
N ARG A 193 -12.53 31.29 30.22
CA ARG A 193 -12.20 29.87 30.44
C ARG A 193 -13.44 29.01 30.77
N VAL A 194 -14.41 29.58 31.50
CA VAL A 194 -15.67 28.90 31.87
C VAL A 194 -16.48 28.48 30.63
N ASP A 195 -16.37 29.19 29.52
CA ASP A 195 -17.07 28.86 28.26
C ASP A 195 -16.53 27.57 27.62
N THR A 196 -15.41 27.05 28.11
CA THR A 196 -14.84 25.77 27.66
C THR A 196 -15.23 24.59 28.55
N ILE A 197 -15.98 24.85 29.63
CA ILE A 197 -16.37 23.86 30.62
C ILE A 197 -17.85 23.54 30.43
N SER A 198 -18.16 22.27 30.23
CA SER A 198 -19.52 21.76 30.13
C SER A 198 -20.29 21.97 31.43
N THR A 199 -21.60 22.17 31.33
CA THR A 199 -22.51 22.10 32.48
C THR A 199 -22.53 20.73 33.15
N MET A 200 -22.06 19.69 32.46
CA MET A 200 -21.94 18.30 32.93
C MET A 200 -20.49 17.90 33.27
N ASP A 201 -19.57 18.85 33.47
CA ASP A 201 -18.14 18.56 33.70
C ASP A 201 -17.89 17.57 34.85
N VAL A 202 -18.71 17.63 35.92
CA VAL A 202 -18.60 16.70 37.06
C VAL A 202 -18.90 15.27 36.63
N GLN A 203 -19.98 15.05 35.88
CA GLN A 203 -20.35 13.72 35.38
C GLN A 203 -19.30 13.22 34.37
N ILE A 204 -18.88 14.06 33.44
CA ILE A 204 -17.83 13.73 32.46
C ILE A 204 -16.52 13.34 33.17
N THR A 205 -16.18 14.04 34.25
CA THR A 205 -14.99 13.72 35.06
C THR A 205 -15.12 12.36 35.73
N GLN A 206 -16.28 12.05 36.33
CA GLN A 206 -16.55 10.77 36.99
C GLN A 206 -16.54 9.60 35.99
N GLU A 207 -17.20 9.76 34.84
CA GLU A 207 -17.24 8.76 33.77
C GLU A 207 -15.84 8.53 33.17
N ALA A 208 -15.09 9.59 32.87
CA ALA A 208 -13.72 9.49 32.40
C ALA A 208 -12.81 8.78 33.42
N GLN A 209 -12.95 9.11 34.70
CA GLN A 209 -12.17 8.45 35.76
C GLN A 209 -12.50 6.96 35.86
N SER A 210 -13.78 6.60 35.94
CA SER A 210 -14.21 5.21 35.97
C SER A 210 -13.69 4.45 34.76
N PHE A 211 -13.89 5.03 33.56
CA PHE A 211 -13.48 4.44 32.30
C PHE A 211 -11.97 4.17 32.23
N LEU A 212 -11.13 5.15 32.59
CA LEU A 212 -9.68 5.02 32.61
C LEU A 212 -9.18 3.99 33.64
N GLN A 213 -9.93 3.75 34.71
CA GLN A 213 -9.58 2.79 35.75
C GLN A 213 -10.01 1.36 35.40
N THR A 214 -11.16 1.18 34.74
CA THR A 214 -11.77 -0.14 34.53
C THR A 214 -11.61 -0.70 33.12
N SER A 215 -11.72 0.15 32.09
CA SER A 215 -12.03 -0.32 30.74
C SER A 215 -10.80 -0.49 29.83
N ILE A 216 -9.75 0.30 30.04
CA ILE A 216 -8.55 0.31 29.20
C ILE A 216 -7.31 0.07 30.05
N GLY A 217 -6.62 -1.06 29.83
CA GLY A 217 -5.29 -1.33 30.40
C GLY A 217 -5.20 -1.40 31.95
N GLY A 218 -6.33 -1.27 32.65
CA GLY A 218 -6.41 -1.25 34.11
C GLY A 218 -5.65 -0.08 34.74
N VAL A 219 -5.24 -0.25 36.01
CA VAL A 219 -4.58 0.78 36.83
C VAL A 219 -3.33 1.41 36.17
N LYS A 220 -2.65 0.67 35.28
CA LYS A 220 -1.44 1.15 34.57
C LYS A 220 -1.75 2.24 33.52
N PHE A 221 -2.98 2.27 33.00
CA PHE A 221 -3.40 3.29 32.05
C PHE A 221 -3.88 4.57 32.73
N TYR A 222 -4.31 4.49 34.00
CA TYR A 222 -4.78 5.65 34.72
C TYR A 222 -3.61 6.59 35.09
N SER A 223 -3.73 7.86 34.76
CA SER A 223 -2.91 8.92 35.34
C SER A 223 -3.72 10.19 35.49
N ARG A 224 -3.38 11.02 36.48
CA ARG A 224 -4.06 12.31 36.70
C ARG A 224 -4.01 13.18 35.45
N ARG A 225 -2.87 13.19 34.75
CA ARG A 225 -2.69 13.92 33.49
C ARG A 225 -3.64 13.42 32.41
N ARG A 226 -3.75 12.11 32.21
CA ARG A 226 -4.69 11.53 31.23
C ARG A 226 -6.15 11.85 31.54
N LEU A 227 -6.55 11.76 32.82
CA LEU A 227 -7.88 12.15 33.26
C LEU A 227 -8.17 13.63 32.97
N MET A 228 -7.24 14.53 33.32
CA MET A 228 -7.40 15.97 33.09
C MET A 228 -7.49 16.31 31.60
N MET A 229 -6.68 15.65 30.77
CA MET A 229 -6.73 15.79 29.32
C MET A 229 -8.08 15.30 28.77
N MET A 230 -8.43 14.03 29.04
CA MET A 230 -9.69 13.42 28.58
C MET A 230 -10.91 14.26 28.96
N LYS A 231 -11.04 14.62 30.25
CA LYS A 231 -12.21 15.36 30.74
C LYS A 231 -12.30 16.74 30.09
N SER A 232 -11.18 17.47 29.94
CA SER A 232 -11.20 18.85 29.43
C SER A 232 -11.60 18.89 27.95
N THR A 233 -11.10 17.94 27.15
CA THR A 233 -11.48 17.82 25.74
C THR A 233 -12.94 17.43 25.58
N LEU A 234 -13.41 16.43 26.32
CA LEU A 234 -14.81 15.99 26.25
C LEU A 234 -15.78 17.05 26.77
N SER A 235 -15.39 17.77 27.83
CA SER A 235 -16.15 18.89 28.40
C SER A 235 -16.29 20.04 27.38
N TYR A 236 -15.21 20.41 26.70
CA TYR A 236 -15.28 21.40 25.62
C TYR A 236 -16.12 20.93 24.43
N HIS A 237 -15.95 19.67 24.01
CA HIS A 237 -16.74 19.09 22.93
C HIS A 237 -18.24 19.09 23.24
N HIS A 238 -18.62 18.71 24.47
CA HIS A 238 -20.01 18.78 24.92
C HIS A 238 -20.57 20.20 24.85
N THR A 239 -19.80 21.21 25.27
CA THR A 239 -20.20 22.61 25.15
C THR A 239 -20.46 23.01 23.69
N LEU A 240 -19.65 22.52 22.73
CA LEU A 240 -19.89 22.76 21.31
C LEU A 240 -21.18 22.08 20.81
N LEU A 241 -21.49 20.86 21.28
CA LEU A 241 -22.75 20.18 20.96
C LEU A 241 -23.95 20.96 21.52
N MET A 242 -23.86 21.42 22.76
CA MET A 242 -24.91 22.24 23.40
C MET A 242 -25.15 23.53 22.63
N GLN A 243 -24.10 24.20 22.15
CA GLN A 243 -24.22 25.43 21.35
C GLN A 243 -24.90 25.20 19.99
N LYS A 244 -24.77 23.99 19.42
CA LYS A 244 -25.44 23.60 18.16
C LYS A 244 -26.86 23.09 18.37
N GLY A 245 -27.31 22.89 19.62
CA GLY A 245 -28.57 22.22 19.92
C GLY A 245 -28.53 20.69 19.71
N GLU A 246 -27.34 20.12 19.52
CA GLU A 246 -27.11 18.67 19.37
C GLU A 246 -26.74 18.00 20.70
N GLY A 247 -26.53 18.79 21.75
CA GLY A 247 -26.10 18.31 23.06
C GLY A 247 -27.22 17.63 23.84
N THR A 248 -26.89 16.49 24.43
CA THR A 248 -27.73 15.73 25.36
C THR A 248 -27.29 15.95 26.81
N THR A 249 -28.09 15.51 27.77
CA THR A 249 -27.72 15.52 29.21
C THR A 249 -26.58 14.59 29.55
N THR A 250 -26.23 13.65 28.67
CA THR A 250 -25.13 12.70 28.85
C THR A 250 -24.28 12.61 27.59
N LEU A 251 -22.96 12.45 27.72
CA LEU A 251 -22.12 12.15 26.55
C LEU A 251 -22.24 10.67 26.17
N PRO A 252 -22.30 10.32 24.86
CA PRO A 252 -22.31 8.93 24.44
C PRO A 252 -21.06 8.17 24.89
N GLN A 253 -21.23 6.97 25.45
CA GLN A 253 -20.12 6.17 26.01
C GLN A 253 -18.98 5.92 25.01
N ARG A 254 -19.30 5.81 23.71
CA ARG A 254 -18.30 5.64 22.63
C ARG A 254 -17.24 6.75 22.61
N MET A 255 -17.58 7.97 23.05
CA MET A 255 -16.63 9.08 23.02
C MET A 255 -15.46 8.85 23.97
N TYR A 256 -15.70 8.20 25.12
CA TYR A 256 -14.62 7.83 26.04
C TYR A 256 -13.70 6.77 25.42
N TRP A 257 -14.27 5.78 24.73
CA TRP A 257 -13.50 4.78 23.98
C TRP A 257 -12.61 5.41 22.90
N LEU A 258 -13.17 6.28 22.07
CA LEU A 258 -12.42 6.96 21.01
C LEU A 258 -11.36 7.93 21.56
N MET A 259 -11.59 8.51 22.73
CA MET A 259 -10.65 9.45 23.33
C MET A 259 -9.40 8.77 23.89
N ALA A 260 -9.47 7.49 24.25
CA ALA A 260 -8.36 6.84 24.95
C ALA A 260 -7.07 6.68 24.13
N PRO A 261 -7.08 6.22 22.86
CA PRO A 261 -5.86 6.19 22.05
C PRO A 261 -5.23 7.58 21.91
N ILE A 262 -6.04 8.62 21.72
CA ILE A 262 -5.58 10.01 21.62
C ILE A 262 -4.91 10.44 22.92
N VAL A 263 -5.59 10.27 24.05
CA VAL A 263 -5.05 10.66 25.36
C VAL A 263 -3.77 9.90 25.66
N TYR A 264 -3.68 8.62 25.32
CA TYR A 264 -2.46 7.84 25.48
C TYR A 264 -1.29 8.41 24.67
N VAL A 265 -1.48 8.63 23.37
CA VAL A 265 -0.44 9.13 22.47
C VAL A 265 0.00 10.55 22.85
N TYR A 266 -0.94 11.43 23.19
CA TYR A 266 -0.66 12.84 23.51
C TYR A 266 -0.11 13.06 24.93
N THR A 267 -0.26 12.09 25.83
CA THR A 267 0.31 12.16 27.18
C THR A 267 1.65 11.42 27.34
N GLY A 268 2.24 10.95 26.24
CA GLY A 268 3.58 10.36 26.25
C GLY A 268 3.63 8.84 26.41
N GLY A 269 2.58 8.12 25.98
CA GLY A 269 2.63 6.66 25.87
C GLY A 269 2.93 5.99 27.21
N LYS A 270 3.92 5.09 27.26
CA LYS A 270 4.22 4.27 28.45
C LYS A 270 4.85 5.03 29.63
N THR A 271 5.32 6.26 29.43
CA THR A 271 5.99 7.07 30.46
C THR A 271 5.11 8.24 30.94
N PRO A 272 4.18 8.02 31.88
CA PRO A 272 3.22 9.05 32.30
C PRO A 272 3.77 10.13 33.26
N GLU A 273 5.05 10.09 33.64
CA GLU A 273 5.52 10.66 34.91
C GLU A 273 6.28 11.98 34.85
N ALA A 274 6.63 12.50 33.67
CA ALA A 274 7.16 13.86 33.62
C ALA A 274 6.00 14.86 33.84
N GLU A 275 5.93 15.43 35.05
CA GLU A 275 5.12 16.62 35.30
C GLU A 275 5.58 17.70 34.34
N LEU A 276 4.66 18.14 33.48
CA LEU A 276 4.93 19.22 32.55
C LEU A 276 4.71 20.56 33.23
N ALA A 277 5.38 21.60 32.74
CA ALA A 277 5.05 22.94 33.16
C ALA A 277 3.59 23.26 32.75
N PRO A 278 2.81 24.03 33.55
CA PRO A 278 1.41 24.34 33.24
C PRO A 278 1.19 24.97 31.85
N LYS A 279 2.19 25.70 31.33
CA LYS A 279 2.16 26.28 29.98
C LYS A 279 2.24 25.21 28.88
N GLU A 280 3.05 24.18 29.09
CA GLU A 280 3.18 23.06 28.16
C GLU A 280 1.89 22.25 28.18
N GLU A 281 1.32 21.99 29.37
CA GLU A 281 0.02 21.32 29.50
C GLU A 281 -1.10 22.03 28.73
N ALA A 282 -1.17 23.37 28.82
CA ALA A 282 -2.13 24.15 28.05
C ALA A 282 -1.92 23.98 26.53
N GLY A 283 -0.67 23.98 26.07
CA GLY A 283 -0.32 23.71 24.67
C GLY A 283 -0.76 22.32 24.22
N PHE A 284 -0.52 21.28 25.03
CA PHE A 284 -0.96 19.91 24.73
C PHE A 284 -2.48 19.78 24.66
N LEU A 285 -3.21 20.44 25.56
CA LEU A 285 -4.67 20.43 25.54
C LEU A 285 -5.22 21.04 24.25
N VAL A 286 -4.65 22.16 23.80
CA VAL A 286 -5.04 22.80 22.53
C VAL A 286 -4.82 21.85 21.35
N THR A 287 -3.66 21.19 21.25
CA THR A 287 -3.37 20.25 20.16
C THR A 287 -4.25 19.00 20.21
N MET A 288 -4.59 18.52 21.41
CA MET A 288 -5.49 17.38 21.55
C MET A 288 -6.95 17.73 21.21
N ILE A 289 -7.41 18.94 21.53
CA ILE A 289 -8.73 19.42 21.08
C ILE A 289 -8.76 19.55 19.55
N GLU A 290 -7.68 20.06 18.95
CA GLU A 290 -7.54 20.09 17.49
C GLU A 290 -7.65 18.68 16.89
N ALA A 291 -6.93 17.71 17.45
CA ALA A 291 -6.96 16.33 16.99
C ALA A 291 -8.33 15.67 17.18
N TRP A 292 -9.00 15.93 18.31
CA TRP A 292 -10.34 15.42 18.59
C TRP A 292 -11.38 15.99 17.62
N GLU A 293 -11.38 17.30 17.41
CA GLU A 293 -12.32 17.93 16.49
C GLU A 293 -12.05 17.52 15.04
N CYS A 294 -10.78 17.30 14.66
CA CYS A 294 -10.44 16.66 13.38
C CYS A 294 -11.11 15.27 13.27
N LEU A 295 -10.88 14.40 14.26
CA LEU A 295 -11.42 13.04 14.26
C LEU A 295 -12.96 13.01 14.19
N VAL A 296 -13.62 13.91 14.91
CA VAL A 296 -15.09 13.92 15.04
C VAL A 296 -15.77 14.73 13.93
N ARG A 297 -15.13 15.72 13.30
CA ARG A 297 -15.77 16.55 12.27
C ARG A 297 -15.44 16.15 10.84
N ASP A 298 -14.23 15.69 10.57
CA ASP A 298 -13.81 15.49 9.18
C ASP A 298 -14.54 14.29 8.57
N GLN A 299 -15.10 14.48 7.38
CA GLN A 299 -16.03 13.57 6.69
C GLN A 299 -15.42 12.21 6.32
N GLY A 300 -14.13 11.95 6.61
CA GLY A 300 -13.44 10.68 6.37
C GLY A 300 -12.97 9.94 7.62
N GLY A 301 -13.24 10.45 8.83
CA GLY A 301 -12.78 9.80 10.06
C GLY A 301 -13.81 8.87 10.65
N VAL A 302 -14.21 9.15 11.89
CA VAL A 302 -15.23 8.37 12.60
C VAL A 302 -16.64 8.82 12.21
N SER A 303 -16.81 10.03 11.67
CA SER A 303 -18.11 10.54 11.24
C SER A 303 -18.64 9.91 9.96
N SER A 304 -17.79 9.45 9.04
CA SER A 304 -18.23 8.60 7.92
C SER A 304 -18.75 7.23 8.36
N LEU A 305 -18.37 6.75 9.55
CA LEU A 305 -19.03 5.58 10.16
C LEU A 305 -20.45 5.92 10.68
N LYS A 306 -20.83 7.20 10.71
CA LYS A 306 -22.16 7.67 11.14
C LYS A 306 -23.18 7.77 10.00
N GLU A 307 -22.79 7.71 8.72
CA GLU A 307 -23.71 7.92 7.58
C GLU A 307 -24.71 6.76 7.33
N GLY A 308 -24.74 5.74 8.19
CA GLY A 308 -25.96 4.96 8.45
C GLY A 308 -26.65 5.54 9.70
N GLU A 309 -27.63 6.41 9.47
CA GLU A 309 -28.57 7.08 10.40
C GLU A 309 -28.31 6.99 11.93
N GLU A 310 -28.06 8.15 12.54
CA GLU A 310 -28.32 8.50 13.95
C GLU A 310 -27.97 7.47 15.06
N TRP A 311 -26.67 7.16 15.15
CA TRP A 311 -26.10 6.45 16.30
C TRP A 311 -26.28 7.16 17.67
N SER A 312 -26.69 8.44 17.69
CA SER A 312 -26.84 9.24 18.92
C SER A 312 -28.27 9.28 19.48
N GLY A 313 -29.29 8.90 18.70
CA GLY A 313 -30.70 8.91 19.13
C GLY A 313 -31.35 7.54 19.20
N LYS A 314 -30.90 6.60 18.34
CA LYS A 314 -31.46 5.25 18.22
C LYS A 314 -30.48 4.16 18.67
N GLY A 315 -29.72 4.37 19.76
CA GLY A 315 -28.93 3.30 20.38
C GLY A 315 -29.77 2.05 20.69
N ALA A 316 -31.03 2.27 21.07
CA ALA A 316 -32.01 1.20 21.25
C ALA A 316 -32.41 0.48 19.94
N ALA A 317 -32.19 1.05 18.75
CA ALA A 317 -32.46 0.37 17.49
C ALA A 317 -31.31 -0.56 17.06
N LEU A 318 -30.06 -0.22 17.39
CA LEU A 318 -28.92 -1.14 17.24
C LEU A 318 -29.03 -2.36 18.16
N ASP A 319 -29.49 -2.15 19.40
CA ASP A 319 -29.79 -3.26 20.32
C ASP A 319 -31.00 -4.09 19.86
N ARG A 320 -31.93 -3.49 19.10
CA ARG A 320 -33.14 -4.15 18.55
C ARG A 320 -33.01 -4.65 17.10
N GLY A 321 -31.87 -4.44 16.43
CA GLY A 321 -31.68 -4.83 15.02
C GLY A 321 -32.52 -4.03 13.98
N ASP A 322 -33.12 -2.90 14.37
CA ASP A 322 -34.05 -2.15 13.52
C ASP A 322 -33.33 -1.00 12.79
N PHE A 323 -32.71 -1.31 11.65
CA PHE A 323 -31.89 -0.36 10.88
C PHE A 323 -32.69 0.62 10.00
N GLY A 324 -34.02 0.71 10.12
CA GLY A 324 -34.80 1.71 9.39
C GLY A 324 -34.73 1.60 7.84
N GLY A 325 -34.25 0.47 7.31
CA GLY A 325 -34.29 0.13 5.89
C GLY A 325 -33.01 0.36 5.08
N THR A 326 -31.92 0.93 5.64
CA THR A 326 -30.64 1.01 4.91
C THR A 326 -29.47 0.45 5.71
N VAL A 327 -28.81 -0.56 5.15
CA VAL A 327 -27.66 -1.22 5.78
C VAL A 327 -26.45 -0.28 5.73
N PRO A 328 -25.73 -0.05 6.85
CA PRO A 328 -24.57 0.82 6.85
C PRO A 328 -23.51 0.40 5.82
N GLY A 329 -22.97 1.37 5.06
CA GLY A 329 -21.98 1.09 4.02
C GLY A 329 -20.73 0.36 4.53
N TRP A 330 -20.32 0.61 5.78
CA TRP A 330 -19.21 -0.09 6.41
C TRP A 330 -19.47 -1.59 6.57
N ALA A 331 -20.72 -2.01 6.76
CA ALA A 331 -21.07 -3.41 6.93
C ALA A 331 -20.98 -4.18 5.60
N LYS A 332 -21.27 -3.50 4.48
CA LYS A 332 -21.04 -4.04 3.13
C LYS A 332 -19.55 -4.26 2.88
N ILE A 333 -18.68 -3.31 3.26
CA ILE A 333 -17.22 -3.45 3.16
C ILE A 333 -16.71 -4.59 4.04
N LEU A 334 -17.20 -4.70 5.29
CA LEU A 334 -16.85 -5.81 6.19
C LEU A 334 -17.24 -7.16 5.58
N ARG A 335 -18.45 -7.25 5.02
CA ARG A 335 -18.96 -8.45 4.37
C ARG A 335 -18.11 -8.86 3.18
N GLU A 336 -17.77 -7.92 2.30
CA GLU A 336 -16.88 -8.16 1.15
C GLU A 336 -15.49 -8.65 1.61
N ALA A 337 -14.89 -7.96 2.59
CA ALA A 337 -13.58 -8.35 3.11
C ALA A 337 -13.59 -9.73 3.79
N LEU A 338 -14.66 -10.09 4.51
CA LEU A 338 -14.84 -11.43 5.07
C LEU A 338 -15.08 -12.49 4.01
N LEU A 339 -15.87 -12.18 2.98
CA LEU A 339 -16.12 -13.11 1.88
C LEU A 339 -14.84 -13.46 1.12
N GLU A 340 -13.99 -12.47 0.88
CA GLU A 340 -12.67 -12.64 0.25
C GLU A 340 -11.70 -13.43 1.13
N ALA A 341 -11.74 -13.22 2.44
CA ALA A 341 -10.83 -13.89 3.37
C ALA A 341 -11.27 -15.33 3.73
N ASP A 342 -12.55 -15.51 4.07
CA ASP A 342 -13.11 -16.79 4.51
C ASP A 342 -14.67 -16.80 4.46
N GLN A 343 -15.24 -17.38 3.40
CA GLN A 343 -16.69 -17.52 3.24
C GLN A 343 -17.35 -18.36 4.35
N GLY A 344 -16.67 -19.40 4.85
CA GLY A 344 -17.22 -20.26 5.90
C GLY A 344 -17.36 -19.52 7.23
N LEU A 345 -16.37 -18.68 7.55
CA LEU A 345 -16.42 -17.79 8.70
C LEU A 345 -17.55 -16.76 8.58
N LEU A 346 -17.73 -16.14 7.41
CA LEU A 346 -18.85 -15.20 7.18
C LEU A 346 -20.20 -15.87 7.50
N GLN A 347 -20.44 -17.07 6.98
CA GLN A 347 -21.66 -17.82 7.23
C GLN A 347 -21.85 -18.13 8.73
N GLN A 348 -20.78 -18.49 9.42
CA GLN A 348 -20.82 -18.77 10.85
C GLN A 348 -21.15 -17.52 11.68
N VAL A 349 -20.54 -16.37 11.37
CA VAL A 349 -20.85 -15.10 12.05
C VAL A 349 -22.30 -14.69 11.83
N VAL A 350 -22.79 -14.78 10.59
CA VAL A 350 -24.19 -14.50 10.25
C VAL A 350 -25.14 -15.47 10.97
N ARG A 351 -24.77 -16.75 11.10
CA ARG A 351 -25.53 -17.73 11.87
C ARG A 351 -25.61 -17.35 13.37
N CYS A 352 -24.49 -16.97 13.99
CA CYS A 352 -24.49 -16.53 15.39
C CYS A 352 -25.38 -15.30 15.61
N ALA A 353 -25.41 -14.37 14.65
CA ALA A 353 -26.26 -13.19 14.70
C ALA A 353 -27.76 -13.52 14.53
N ARG A 354 -28.09 -14.49 13.67
CA ARG A 354 -29.47 -14.90 13.35
C ARG A 354 -30.24 -15.56 14.46
N ASN A 355 -29.57 -16.29 15.35
CA ASN A 355 -30.20 -17.03 16.43
C ASN A 355 -30.88 -16.13 17.50
N MET A 356 -31.02 -14.83 17.23
CA MET A 356 -31.83 -13.89 18.00
C MET A 356 -33.35 -14.04 17.78
N ASP A 357 -33.76 -14.46 16.58
CA ASP A 357 -35.18 -14.49 16.19
C ASP A 357 -35.68 -15.94 16.17
N SER A 358 -36.01 -16.47 17.36
CA SER A 358 -36.47 -17.85 17.52
C SER A 358 -37.77 -18.16 16.75
N GLU A 359 -37.82 -19.37 16.18
CA GLU A 359 -38.97 -20.18 15.73
C GLU A 359 -39.34 -20.25 14.23
N THR A 360 -38.70 -19.51 13.32
CA THR A 360 -39.00 -19.68 11.88
C THR A 360 -38.03 -20.65 11.20
N GLU A 361 -38.30 -21.96 11.31
CA GLU A 361 -37.52 -23.12 10.81
C GLU A 361 -37.37 -23.25 9.26
N SER A 362 -37.34 -22.15 8.50
CA SER A 362 -37.04 -22.21 7.06
C SER A 362 -35.54 -22.01 6.79
N HIS A 363 -34.75 -23.04 7.07
CA HIS A 363 -33.28 -22.97 7.23
C HIS A 363 -32.41 -23.11 5.96
N THR A 364 -32.90 -22.85 4.75
CA THR A 364 -32.07 -23.04 3.53
C THR A 364 -32.12 -21.91 2.50
N ALA A 365 -32.83 -20.82 2.76
CA ALA A 365 -32.82 -19.69 1.85
C ALA A 365 -31.44 -19.00 1.86
N LYS A 366 -30.80 -18.93 0.68
CA LYS A 366 -29.58 -18.15 0.46
C LYS A 366 -29.89 -16.69 0.74
N LEU A 367 -29.14 -16.09 1.66
CA LEU A 367 -29.28 -14.67 1.98
C LEU A 367 -28.82 -13.79 0.86
N ASP A 368 -29.46 -12.64 0.75
CA ASP A 368 -28.94 -11.57 -0.08
C ASP A 368 -27.78 -10.83 0.64
N VAL A 369 -27.11 -9.97 -0.12
CA VAL A 369 -25.93 -9.22 0.34
C VAL A 369 -26.31 -8.22 1.45
N GLU A 370 -27.54 -7.68 1.41
CA GLU A 370 -27.98 -6.67 2.37
C GLU A 370 -28.35 -7.32 3.71
N GLU A 371 -29.02 -8.47 3.69
CA GLU A 371 -29.32 -9.26 4.87
C GLU A 371 -28.04 -9.68 5.61
N GLU A 372 -27.05 -10.25 4.90
CA GLU A 372 -25.75 -10.60 5.49
C GLU A 372 -25.08 -9.38 6.14
N ALA A 373 -25.05 -8.25 5.44
CA ALA A 373 -24.46 -7.02 5.96
C ALA A 373 -25.27 -6.43 7.13
N SER A 374 -26.60 -6.62 7.19
CA SER A 374 -27.44 -6.22 8.32
C SER A 374 -27.11 -7.02 9.59
N TYR A 375 -26.95 -8.35 9.48
CA TYR A 375 -26.54 -9.19 10.59
C TYR A 375 -25.15 -8.82 11.11
N LEU A 376 -24.21 -8.53 10.20
CA LEU A 376 -22.90 -8.02 10.58
C LEU A 376 -22.99 -6.65 11.28
N ALA A 377 -23.85 -5.75 10.79
CA ALA A 377 -24.09 -4.46 11.41
C ALA A 377 -24.60 -4.60 12.86
N MET A 378 -25.49 -5.56 13.09
CA MET A 378 -26.06 -5.84 14.41
C MET A 378 -25.02 -6.38 15.40
N ILE A 379 -24.20 -7.34 14.98
CA ILE A 379 -23.26 -8.00 15.90
C ILE A 379 -21.94 -7.23 16.08
N MET A 380 -21.45 -6.56 15.03
CA MET A 380 -20.18 -5.82 15.05
C MET A 380 -20.35 -4.31 15.27
N GLY A 381 -21.58 -3.78 15.19
CA GLY A 381 -21.83 -2.34 15.19
C GLY A 381 -21.22 -1.61 16.38
N GLN A 382 -21.37 -2.18 17.59
CA GLN A 382 -20.82 -1.57 18.80
C GLN A 382 -19.28 -1.46 18.74
N THR A 383 -18.59 -2.53 18.38
CA THR A 383 -17.12 -2.58 18.23
C THR A 383 -16.61 -1.65 17.13
N VAL A 384 -17.29 -1.62 15.97
CA VAL A 384 -16.95 -0.71 14.86
C VAL A 384 -17.08 0.75 15.28
N SER A 385 -18.13 1.10 16.03
CA SER A 385 -18.38 2.46 16.53
C SER A 385 -17.36 2.96 17.54
N ARG A 386 -16.72 2.00 18.23
CA ARG A 386 -15.63 2.23 19.17
C ARG A 386 -14.27 2.06 18.51
N CYS A 387 -14.24 1.85 17.19
CA CYS A 387 -13.03 1.65 16.39
C CYS A 387 -12.09 0.59 17.01
N LEU A 388 -12.68 -0.54 17.46
CA LEU A 388 -11.99 -1.70 18.03
C LEU A 388 -11.23 -1.45 19.34
N VAL A 389 -11.39 -0.28 19.98
CA VAL A 389 -10.69 0.04 21.25
C VAL A 389 -11.14 -0.87 22.40
N ASP A 390 -12.37 -1.38 22.35
CA ASP A 390 -12.93 -2.30 23.34
C ASP A 390 -12.56 -3.77 23.10
N THR A 391 -12.25 -4.12 21.86
CA THR A 391 -11.93 -5.49 21.44
C THR A 391 -10.44 -5.80 21.47
N LEU A 392 -9.58 -4.85 21.11
CA LEU A 392 -8.14 -5.08 20.95
C LEU A 392 -7.34 -4.61 22.17
N SER A 393 -6.12 -5.14 22.32
CA SER A 393 -5.15 -4.56 23.25
C SER A 393 -4.71 -3.18 22.76
N LEU A 394 -4.32 -2.30 23.69
CA LEU A 394 -3.96 -0.92 23.36
C LEU A 394 -2.85 -0.82 22.29
N ASP A 395 -1.81 -1.65 22.38
CA ASP A 395 -0.71 -1.64 21.41
C ASP A 395 -1.20 -1.97 19.99
N VAL A 396 -2.13 -2.92 19.86
CA VAL A 396 -2.74 -3.29 18.57
C VAL A 396 -3.75 -2.23 18.11
N THR A 397 -4.53 -1.66 19.02
CA THR A 397 -5.42 -0.52 18.74
C THR A 397 -4.63 0.66 18.17
N LEU A 398 -3.47 0.99 18.73
CA LEU A 398 -2.62 2.08 18.24
C LEU A 398 -2.13 1.80 16.82
N TYR A 399 -1.71 0.57 16.52
CA TYR A 399 -1.38 0.19 15.15
C TYR A 399 -2.56 0.37 14.19
N VAL A 400 -3.76 -0.10 14.57
CA VAL A 400 -4.98 0.07 13.75
C VAL A 400 -5.29 1.55 13.51
N TRP A 401 -5.14 2.37 14.55
CA TRP A 401 -5.35 3.81 14.47
C TRP A 401 -4.28 4.52 13.62
N ASP A 402 -3.02 4.08 13.67
CA ASP A 402 -1.97 4.55 12.75
C ASP A 402 -2.45 4.38 11.30
N GLN A 403 -3.01 3.20 10.96
CA GLN A 403 -3.55 2.93 9.62
C GLN A 403 -4.76 3.80 9.27
N CYS A 404 -5.68 3.97 10.22
CA CYS A 404 -6.89 4.79 10.02
C CYS A 404 -6.56 6.26 9.79
N ILE A 405 -5.54 6.79 10.47
CA ILE A 405 -5.11 8.19 10.36
C ILE A 405 -4.38 8.45 9.04
N MET A 406 -3.64 7.48 8.51
CA MET A 406 -2.99 7.59 7.19
C MET A 406 -3.98 7.46 6.03
N ALA A 407 -4.94 6.55 6.16
CA ALA A 407 -5.97 6.27 5.19
C ALA A 407 -7.26 7.00 5.57
N THR A 408 -8.25 6.26 6.09
CA THR A 408 -9.48 6.75 6.70
C THR A 408 -10.03 5.64 7.61
N PHE A 409 -10.77 6.00 8.65
CA PHE A 409 -11.42 5.00 9.52
C PHE A 409 -12.50 4.22 8.76
N ALA A 410 -13.24 4.85 7.85
CA ALA A 410 -14.28 4.19 7.05
C ALA A 410 -13.72 3.09 6.12
N ILE A 411 -12.49 3.25 5.61
CA ILE A 411 -11.86 2.24 4.77
C ILE A 411 -11.22 1.14 5.64
N ILE A 412 -10.53 1.52 6.72
CA ILE A 412 -9.68 0.60 7.48
C ILE A 412 -10.47 -0.21 8.51
N ILE A 413 -11.34 0.41 9.31
CA ILE A 413 -12.01 -0.30 10.43
C ILE A 413 -12.80 -1.53 9.97
N PRO A 414 -13.61 -1.50 8.90
CA PRO A 414 -14.35 -2.68 8.47
C PRO A 414 -13.44 -3.83 8.03
N ARG A 415 -12.32 -3.51 7.39
CA ARG A 415 -11.34 -4.51 6.94
C ARG A 415 -10.55 -5.09 8.10
N VAL A 416 -10.23 -4.28 9.10
CA VAL A 416 -9.61 -4.76 10.34
C VAL A 416 -10.58 -5.63 11.12
N CYS A 417 -11.88 -5.30 11.15
CA CYS A 417 -12.89 -6.18 11.74
C CYS A 417 -12.90 -7.55 11.05
N ALA A 418 -12.84 -7.62 9.72
CA ALA A 418 -12.70 -8.88 8.99
C ALA A 418 -11.44 -9.65 9.44
N ALA A 419 -10.28 -8.98 9.46
CA ALA A 419 -9.02 -9.60 9.87
C ALA A 419 -9.03 -10.10 11.32
N VAL A 420 -9.66 -9.36 12.24
CA VAL A 420 -9.85 -9.76 13.64
C VAL A 420 -10.71 -11.02 13.73
N LEU A 421 -11.79 -11.11 12.95
CA LEU A 421 -12.63 -12.31 12.93
C LEU A 421 -11.85 -13.51 12.36
N VAL A 422 -11.01 -13.31 11.34
CA VAL A 422 -10.13 -14.36 10.82
C VAL A 422 -9.10 -14.81 11.87
N CYS A 423 -8.53 -13.89 12.66
CA CYS A 423 -7.67 -14.25 13.81
C CYS A 423 -8.40 -15.13 14.84
N LEU A 424 -9.72 -15.00 14.97
CA LEU A 424 -10.55 -15.70 15.95
C LEU A 424 -11.34 -16.87 15.36
N LYS A 425 -11.07 -17.24 14.09
CA LYS A 425 -11.83 -18.22 13.31
C LYS A 425 -12.13 -19.50 14.09
N ASP A 426 -11.12 -20.12 14.67
CA ASP A 426 -11.25 -21.42 15.34
C ASP A 426 -12.16 -21.35 16.57
N SER A 427 -12.12 -20.22 17.30
CA SER A 427 -12.99 -20.01 18.46
C SER A 427 -14.41 -19.64 18.06
N ILE A 428 -14.56 -18.83 17.00
CA ILE A 428 -15.87 -18.49 16.43
C ILE A 428 -16.58 -19.72 15.85
N ALA A 429 -15.83 -20.69 15.30
CA ALA A 429 -16.39 -21.93 14.78
C ALA A 429 -17.15 -22.74 15.85
N SER A 430 -16.80 -22.58 17.12
CA SER A 430 -17.49 -23.23 18.25
C SER A 430 -18.68 -22.45 18.80
N CYS A 431 -18.86 -21.20 18.39
CA CYS A 431 -19.94 -20.34 18.88
C CYS A 431 -21.29 -20.80 18.31
N THR A 432 -22.31 -20.90 19.15
CA THR A 432 -23.67 -21.31 18.74
C THR A 432 -24.64 -20.14 18.67
N ASP A 433 -24.30 -19.01 19.28
CA ASP A 433 -25.20 -17.89 19.52
C ASP A 433 -24.41 -16.58 19.59
N ARG A 434 -25.16 -15.46 19.67
CA ARG A 434 -24.60 -14.12 19.72
C ARG A 434 -23.78 -13.87 20.99
N GLU A 435 -24.20 -14.39 22.14
CA GLU A 435 -23.55 -14.12 23.42
C GLU A 435 -22.18 -14.77 23.48
N SER A 436 -22.08 -16.05 23.10
CA SER A 436 -20.82 -16.78 22.97
C SER A 436 -19.87 -16.13 21.97
N PHE A 437 -20.40 -15.65 20.83
CA PHE A 437 -19.60 -14.89 19.87
C PHE A 437 -19.04 -13.59 20.45
N ILE A 438 -19.89 -12.82 21.14
CA ILE A 438 -19.49 -11.54 21.76
C ILE A 438 -18.45 -11.79 22.86
N ASP A 439 -18.63 -12.84 23.66
CA ASP A 439 -17.66 -13.23 24.69
C ASP A 439 -16.30 -13.58 24.07
N VAL A 440 -16.27 -14.43 23.04
CA VAL A 440 -15.04 -14.75 22.29
C VAL A 440 -14.40 -13.49 21.73
N LEU A 441 -15.18 -12.60 21.12
CA LEU A 441 -14.68 -11.36 20.53
C LEU A 441 -13.99 -10.48 21.59
N TYR A 442 -14.61 -10.26 22.75
CA TYR A 442 -14.04 -9.36 23.78
C TYR A 442 -12.95 -10.00 24.64
N THR A 443 -13.00 -11.31 24.88
CA THR A 443 -12.00 -12.02 25.69
C THR A 443 -10.76 -12.34 24.87
N GLN A 444 -10.93 -12.94 23.69
CA GLN A 444 -9.81 -13.37 22.86
C GLN A 444 -9.30 -12.27 21.93
N GLY A 445 -10.14 -11.29 21.56
CA GLY A 445 -9.71 -10.15 20.75
C GLY A 445 -8.54 -9.39 21.38
N LYS A 446 -8.50 -9.29 22.71
CA LYS A 446 -7.43 -8.62 23.46
C LYS A 446 -6.11 -9.39 23.43
N VAL A 447 -6.15 -10.67 23.12
CA VAL A 447 -4.99 -11.57 23.05
C VAL A 447 -4.39 -11.61 21.64
N ILE A 448 -5.07 -11.04 20.64
CA ILE A 448 -4.55 -10.94 19.27
C ILE A 448 -3.23 -10.17 19.30
N GLY A 449 -2.16 -10.83 18.87
CA GLY A 449 -0.84 -10.21 18.72
C GLY A 449 -0.76 -9.33 17.47
N LEU A 450 0.05 -8.26 17.57
CA LEU A 450 0.26 -7.30 16.48
C LEU A 450 0.72 -7.97 15.18
N ALA A 451 1.73 -8.85 15.26
CA ALA A 451 2.29 -9.53 14.08
C ALA A 451 1.24 -10.41 13.36
N ARG A 452 0.40 -11.12 14.11
CA ARG A 452 -0.68 -11.95 13.55
C ARG A 452 -1.69 -11.09 12.81
N LEU A 453 -2.14 -9.99 13.42
CA LEU A 453 -3.09 -9.08 12.78
C LEU A 453 -2.49 -8.43 11.52
N GLN A 454 -1.23 -8.00 11.58
CA GLN A 454 -0.51 -7.41 10.45
C GLN A 454 -0.43 -8.37 9.25
N MET A 455 -0.07 -9.63 9.49
CA MET A 455 0.00 -10.64 8.44
C MET A 455 -1.35 -10.82 7.73
N ILE A 456 -2.44 -10.95 8.49
CA ILE A 456 -3.79 -11.13 7.93
C ILE A 456 -4.24 -9.88 7.18
N LEU A 457 -3.98 -8.70 7.74
CA LEU A 457 -4.29 -7.44 7.09
C LEU A 457 -3.54 -7.27 5.77
N GLU A 458 -2.24 -7.56 5.74
CA GLU A 458 -1.44 -7.42 4.54
C GLU A 458 -1.92 -8.38 3.44
N ARG A 459 -2.36 -9.58 3.82
CA ARG A 459 -2.87 -10.59 2.89
C ARG A 459 -4.25 -10.24 2.31
N PHE A 460 -5.19 -9.78 3.14
CA PHE A 460 -6.61 -9.71 2.76
C PHE A 460 -7.21 -8.30 2.74
N ALA A 461 -6.62 -7.33 3.45
CA ALA A 461 -7.23 -6.01 3.67
C ALA A 461 -6.46 -4.86 3.00
N MET A 462 -5.14 -4.85 3.15
CA MET A 462 -4.29 -3.75 2.71
C MET A 462 -4.27 -3.55 1.18
N PRO A 463 -4.30 -4.59 0.33
CA PRO A 463 -4.40 -4.40 -1.12
C PRO A 463 -5.65 -3.62 -1.52
N ALA A 464 -6.82 -3.97 -0.98
CA ALA A 464 -8.07 -3.27 -1.23
C ALA A 464 -8.07 -1.84 -0.64
N ALA A 465 -7.47 -1.65 0.54
CA ALA A 465 -7.33 -0.32 1.15
C ALA A 465 -6.44 0.60 0.31
N ARG A 466 -5.30 0.10 -0.19
CA ARG A 466 -4.40 0.82 -1.10
C ARG A 466 -5.09 1.19 -2.40
N PHE A 467 -5.81 0.24 -2.98
CA PHE A 467 -6.61 0.49 -4.18
C PHE A 467 -7.65 1.59 -3.97
N ALA A 468 -8.38 1.57 -2.85
CA ALA A 468 -9.37 2.60 -2.51
C ALA A 468 -8.76 3.99 -2.30
N LEU A 469 -7.47 4.08 -1.96
CA LEU A 469 -6.72 5.33 -1.84
C LEU A 469 -6.09 5.78 -3.17
N GLY A 470 -6.34 5.08 -4.28
CA GLY A 470 -5.72 5.35 -5.57
C GLY A 470 -4.23 5.01 -5.64
N MET A 471 -3.72 4.22 -4.68
CA MET A 471 -2.35 3.72 -4.73
C MET A 471 -2.33 2.59 -5.77
N LYS A 472 -1.59 2.78 -6.88
CA LYS A 472 -1.46 1.77 -7.93
C LYS A 472 -0.93 0.48 -7.31
N SER A 473 -1.64 -0.63 -7.51
CA SER A 473 -1.22 -1.96 -7.09
C SER A 473 0.00 -2.37 -7.90
N THR A 474 1.20 -2.06 -7.40
CA THR A 474 2.39 -2.80 -7.78
C THR A 474 2.22 -4.17 -7.14
N SER A 475 1.74 -5.12 -7.94
CA SER A 475 1.41 -6.49 -7.55
C SER A 475 2.49 -7.11 -6.66
N MET A 476 2.33 -7.00 -5.33
CA MET A 476 3.06 -7.79 -4.35
C MET A 476 2.36 -9.13 -4.22
N THR A 477 2.42 -9.97 -5.24
CA THR A 477 2.06 -11.38 -5.09
C THR A 477 3.20 -12.06 -4.34
N VAL A 478 3.05 -12.13 -3.02
CA VAL A 478 3.80 -13.08 -2.18
C VAL A 478 3.35 -14.47 -2.63
N ASP A 479 4.25 -15.25 -3.23
CA ASP A 479 3.96 -16.61 -3.68
C ASP A 479 3.45 -17.45 -2.51
N SER A 480 2.18 -17.84 -2.57
CA SER A 480 1.42 -18.46 -1.48
C SER A 480 1.68 -19.96 -1.32
N LYS A 481 2.95 -20.38 -1.36
CA LYS A 481 3.36 -21.72 -0.90
C LYS A 481 3.99 -21.61 0.48
N PHE A 482 3.14 -21.33 1.46
CA PHE A 482 3.46 -21.52 2.88
C PHE A 482 2.42 -22.49 3.42
N GLU A 483 2.54 -23.76 3.04
CA GLU A 483 2.05 -24.83 3.90
C GLU A 483 3.07 -24.92 5.03
N ALA A 484 2.58 -24.86 6.27
CA ALA A 484 3.41 -24.99 7.46
C ALA A 484 3.94 -26.42 7.54
N GLU A 485 5.07 -26.68 6.91
CA GLU A 485 5.91 -27.82 7.23
C GLU A 485 6.91 -27.36 8.31
N ASP A 486 6.87 -28.04 9.45
CA ASP A 486 7.73 -27.84 10.62
C ASP A 486 9.19 -28.27 10.32
N GLU A 487 9.90 -27.55 9.45
CA GLU A 487 11.35 -27.72 9.30
C GLU A 487 12.13 -26.63 10.04
N GLU A 488 12.80 -27.03 11.13
CA GLU A 488 13.82 -26.26 11.84
C GLU A 488 15.04 -26.02 10.92
N GLY A 489 15.02 -24.95 10.13
CA GLY A 489 16.16 -24.54 9.31
C GLY A 489 16.19 -23.04 9.02
N ASP A 490 17.20 -22.34 9.58
CA ASP A 490 17.65 -20.98 9.28
C ASP A 490 16.59 -19.93 8.91
N SER A 491 15.71 -19.64 9.87
CA SER A 491 14.69 -18.58 9.84
C SER A 491 15.24 -17.15 9.65
N GLU A 492 16.53 -16.90 9.91
CA GLU A 492 17.09 -15.55 9.98
C GLU A 492 17.46 -14.99 8.59
N THR A 493 17.91 -15.84 7.68
CA THR A 493 18.31 -15.47 6.31
C THR A 493 17.09 -15.25 5.40
N LEU A 494 16.01 -16.01 5.61
CA LEU A 494 14.74 -15.86 4.88
C LEU A 494 14.02 -14.54 5.24
N MET A 495 14.11 -14.11 6.50
CA MET A 495 13.58 -12.82 6.95
C MET A 495 14.29 -11.64 6.30
N ALA A 496 15.62 -11.72 6.13
CA ALA A 496 16.40 -10.62 5.54
C ALA A 496 16.10 -10.39 4.04
N ASP A 497 15.91 -11.47 3.27
CA ASP A 497 15.58 -11.39 1.84
C ASP A 497 14.14 -10.92 1.61
N GLU A 498 13.21 -11.32 2.49
CA GLU A 498 11.82 -10.85 2.49
C GLU A 498 11.71 -9.37 2.86
N VAL A 499 12.48 -8.91 3.86
CA VAL A 499 12.58 -7.49 4.22
C VAL A 499 13.13 -6.68 3.04
N LEU A 500 14.12 -7.19 2.32
CA LEU A 500 14.70 -6.51 1.15
C LEU A 500 13.69 -6.42 -0.02
N LYS A 501 12.95 -7.49 -0.30
CA LYS A 501 11.86 -7.50 -1.31
C LYS A 501 10.74 -6.52 -0.94
N GLN A 502 10.36 -6.46 0.34
CA GLN A 502 9.38 -5.49 0.83
C GLN A 502 9.86 -4.05 0.74
N VAL A 503 11.16 -3.79 0.97
CA VAL A 503 11.75 -2.45 0.79
C VAL A 503 11.73 -2.03 -0.69
N LEU A 504 12.13 -2.91 -1.61
CA LEU A 504 12.15 -2.62 -3.05
C LEU A 504 10.73 -2.38 -3.62
N ALA A 505 9.75 -3.20 -3.25
CA ALA A 505 8.36 -3.02 -3.68
C ALA A 505 7.72 -1.73 -3.13
N ARG A 506 8.17 -1.25 -1.96
CA ARG A 506 7.73 0.04 -1.39
C ARG A 506 8.32 1.23 -2.15
N MET A 507 9.48 1.08 -2.78
CA MET A 507 10.10 2.14 -3.59
C MET A 507 9.28 2.43 -4.86
N ASP A 508 8.74 1.40 -5.52
CA ASP A 508 7.82 1.59 -6.65
C ASP A 508 6.51 2.27 -6.22
N MET A 509 6.07 2.06 -4.98
CA MET A 509 4.90 2.72 -4.42
C MET A 509 5.14 4.21 -4.17
N ILE A 510 6.34 4.62 -3.75
CA ILE A 510 6.75 6.03 -3.57
C ILE A 510 6.64 6.79 -4.90
N ALA A 511 7.18 6.24 -5.98
CA ALA A 511 7.12 6.81 -7.32
C ALA A 511 5.67 7.04 -7.81
N ASN A 512 4.75 6.17 -7.38
CA ASN A 512 3.36 6.21 -7.82
C ASN A 512 2.47 7.10 -6.92
N MET A 513 2.75 7.20 -5.62
CA MET A 513 1.94 7.95 -4.66
C MET A 513 2.13 9.46 -4.73
N THR A 514 3.30 9.93 -5.16
CA THR A 514 3.58 11.36 -5.29
C THR A 514 3.00 11.95 -6.56
N GLY A 515 2.54 11.14 -7.53
CA GLY A 515 2.25 11.65 -8.88
C GLY A 515 3.46 12.29 -9.58
N GLY A 516 4.66 12.15 -9.01
CA GLY A 516 5.86 12.89 -9.38
C GLY A 516 6.20 14.07 -8.49
N GLU A 517 5.32 14.47 -7.58
CA GLU A 517 5.43 15.72 -6.82
C GLU A 517 6.34 15.63 -5.57
N LEU A 518 7.42 16.42 -5.55
CA LEU A 518 8.40 16.59 -4.45
C LEU A 518 8.85 18.07 -4.40
N PRO A 519 8.97 18.75 -3.24
CA PRO A 519 9.04 20.22 -3.22
C PRO A 519 10.42 20.82 -2.92
N ASN A 520 10.75 21.82 -3.74
CA ASN A 520 11.37 23.14 -3.50
C ASN A 520 12.27 23.42 -2.27
N SER A 521 13.51 23.85 -2.56
CA SER A 521 14.26 24.81 -1.72
C SER A 521 15.26 25.69 -2.49
N VAL A 522 14.90 26.37 -3.60
CA VAL A 522 15.77 27.43 -4.15
C VAL A 522 14.96 28.53 -4.86
N THR A 523 14.51 29.55 -4.14
CA THR A 523 14.26 30.89 -4.69
C THR A 523 14.49 31.95 -3.61
N ASN A 524 15.75 32.17 -3.25
CA ASN A 524 16.21 33.42 -2.64
C ASN A 524 17.72 33.57 -2.78
N LEU A 525 18.21 33.73 -4.02
CA LEU A 525 19.52 34.31 -4.27
C LEU A 525 19.39 35.33 -5.40
N GLY A 526 19.50 36.61 -5.03
CA GLY A 526 19.41 37.74 -5.95
C GLY A 526 20.58 37.74 -6.94
N ALA A 527 20.27 37.70 -8.23
CA ALA A 527 21.24 37.91 -9.29
C ALA A 527 21.37 39.40 -9.60
N LYS A 528 22.55 39.98 -9.34
CA LYS A 528 22.97 41.26 -9.96
C LYS A 528 23.38 41.00 -11.41
N PRO A 529 23.01 41.87 -12.37
CA PRO A 529 23.41 41.68 -13.77
C PRO A 529 24.83 42.19 -14.01
N ILE A 530 25.66 41.35 -14.64
CA ILE A 530 26.93 41.77 -15.26
C ILE A 530 26.64 41.98 -16.74
N SER A 531 26.72 43.23 -17.17
CA SER A 531 26.65 43.64 -18.58
C SER A 531 28.02 43.45 -19.24
N LEU A 532 28.10 42.63 -20.29
CA LEU A 532 29.18 42.72 -21.27
C LEU A 532 28.59 42.60 -22.68
N GLY A 533 28.59 43.73 -23.38
CA GLY A 533 28.21 43.81 -24.78
C GLY A 533 29.29 43.25 -25.69
N ARG A 534 28.87 42.62 -26.78
CA ARG A 534 29.67 42.55 -28.02
C ARG A 534 28.75 42.45 -29.24
N LYS A 535 28.95 43.40 -30.15
CA LYS A 535 28.36 43.49 -31.49
C LYS A 535 28.69 42.24 -32.31
N VAL A 536 27.69 41.65 -32.95
CA VAL A 536 27.89 40.68 -34.05
C VAL A 536 27.51 41.35 -35.35
N VAL A 537 28.47 41.33 -36.27
CA VAL A 537 28.43 41.85 -37.64
C VAL A 537 27.81 40.79 -38.54
N VAL A 538 26.84 41.20 -39.37
CA VAL A 538 26.27 40.41 -40.47
C VAL A 538 27.21 40.44 -41.67
N PRO A 539 27.34 39.34 -42.43
CA PRO A 539 27.45 39.49 -43.88
C PRO A 539 26.49 38.62 -44.71
N LYS A 540 26.34 39.12 -45.94
CA LYS A 540 25.41 38.85 -47.03
C LYS A 540 25.79 37.63 -47.90
N LYS A 541 24.75 36.90 -48.33
CA LYS A 541 24.33 36.46 -49.70
C LYS A 541 25.21 35.56 -50.62
N LEU A 542 24.44 34.67 -51.31
CA LEU A 542 24.53 34.03 -52.67
C LEU A 542 25.03 32.56 -52.74
N PRO A 543 24.70 31.76 -53.79
CA PRO A 543 23.63 31.85 -54.82
C PRO A 543 22.82 30.55 -55.08
N ILE A 544 21.79 30.69 -55.91
CA ILE A 544 20.88 29.68 -56.45
C ILE A 544 21.51 29.00 -57.68
N VAL A 545 21.71 27.68 -57.66
CA VAL A 545 21.64 26.75 -58.81
C VAL A 545 21.40 25.33 -58.26
N GLU A 546 20.30 24.67 -58.64
CA GLU A 546 20.15 23.20 -58.82
C GLU A 546 18.66 22.80 -58.75
N VAL A 547 17.94 22.96 -59.87
CA VAL A 547 16.58 22.38 -60.04
C VAL A 547 16.60 21.15 -60.97
N GLU A 548 17.65 20.94 -61.77
CA GLU A 548 17.72 19.80 -62.72
C GLU A 548 18.21 18.46 -62.14
N LYS A 549 18.71 18.41 -60.89
CA LYS A 549 19.13 17.14 -60.26
C LYS A 549 17.97 16.35 -59.62
N LEU A 550 16.88 17.01 -59.26
CA LEU A 550 15.78 16.36 -58.51
C LEU A 550 14.83 15.52 -59.37
N GLU A 551 14.74 15.77 -60.68
CA GLU A 551 13.86 14.99 -61.57
C GLU A 551 14.48 13.66 -62.02
N LYS A 552 15.82 13.58 -62.09
CA LYS A 552 16.52 12.33 -62.46
C LYS A 552 16.56 11.29 -61.34
N GLU A 553 16.38 11.69 -60.07
CA GLU A 553 16.34 10.76 -58.94
C GLU A 553 14.95 10.10 -58.74
N LYS A 554 13.86 10.81 -59.06
CA LYS A 554 12.50 10.24 -58.93
C LYS A 554 12.27 9.04 -59.86
N GLY A 555 12.77 9.09 -61.09
CA GLY A 555 12.62 7.98 -62.05
C GLY A 555 13.39 6.70 -61.69
N LYS A 556 14.48 6.79 -60.89
CA LYS A 556 15.26 5.62 -60.45
C LYS A 556 14.60 4.88 -59.28
N LYS A 557 13.89 5.60 -58.41
CA LYS A 557 13.24 5.04 -57.22
C LYS A 557 12.04 4.15 -57.59
N GLU A 558 11.24 4.58 -58.57
CA GLU A 558 10.05 3.83 -59.03
C GLU A 558 10.39 2.50 -59.73
N LYS A 559 11.52 2.43 -60.45
CA LYS A 559 11.95 1.18 -61.10
C LYS A 559 12.47 0.14 -60.11
N LYS A 560 13.05 0.56 -58.98
CA LYS A 560 13.56 -0.34 -57.94
C LYS A 560 12.40 -1.01 -57.19
N GLU A 561 11.37 -0.25 -56.86
CA GLU A 561 10.21 -0.74 -56.11
C GLU A 561 9.36 -1.76 -56.89
N LYS A 562 9.21 -1.57 -58.21
CA LYS A 562 8.54 -2.55 -59.08
C LYS A 562 9.30 -3.87 -59.23
N LYS A 563 10.63 -3.86 -59.08
CA LYS A 563 11.47 -5.08 -59.15
C LYS A 563 11.35 -5.91 -57.87
N GLU A 564 11.40 -5.26 -56.70
CA GLU A 564 11.25 -5.94 -55.39
C GLU A 564 9.87 -6.59 -55.21
N LYS A 565 8.79 -5.92 -55.64
CA LYS A 565 7.43 -6.49 -55.58
C LYS A 565 7.28 -7.75 -56.44
N LYS A 566 7.99 -7.84 -57.58
CA LYS A 566 7.92 -8.99 -58.49
C LYS A 566 8.70 -10.19 -57.96
N GLU A 567 9.80 -9.93 -57.24
CA GLU A 567 10.63 -10.97 -56.63
C GLU A 567 9.98 -11.58 -55.38
N LYS A 568 9.32 -10.75 -54.56
CA LYS A 568 8.57 -11.21 -53.38
C LYS A 568 7.43 -12.15 -53.77
N LYS A 569 6.69 -11.81 -54.83
CA LYS A 569 5.57 -12.62 -55.34
C LYS A 569 6.01 -13.94 -55.99
N LYS A 570 7.29 -14.07 -56.38
CA LYS A 570 7.85 -15.31 -56.92
C LYS A 570 8.24 -16.27 -55.78
N LYS A 571 8.86 -15.77 -54.71
CA LYS A 571 9.26 -16.57 -53.53
C LYS A 571 8.05 -17.15 -52.80
N GLU A 572 6.96 -16.39 -52.72
CA GLU A 572 5.71 -16.83 -52.09
C GLU A 572 5.07 -18.02 -52.83
N LYS A 573 5.14 -18.04 -54.16
CA LYS A 573 4.64 -19.16 -54.98
C LYS A 573 5.54 -20.41 -54.96
N GLU A 574 6.82 -20.27 -54.61
CA GLU A 574 7.72 -21.42 -54.45
C GLU A 574 7.55 -22.06 -53.05
N LEU A 575 7.21 -21.28 -52.03
CA LEU A 575 6.94 -21.79 -50.68
C LEU A 575 5.66 -22.64 -50.61
N GLU A 576 4.66 -22.32 -51.42
CA GLU A 576 3.35 -22.99 -51.43
C GLU A 576 3.38 -24.40 -52.07
N LYS A 577 4.48 -24.78 -52.72
CA LYS A 577 4.61 -26.09 -53.40
C LYS A 577 5.27 -27.20 -52.59
N VAL A 578 5.73 -26.94 -51.36
CA VAL A 578 6.43 -27.93 -50.53
C VAL A 578 5.77 -28.07 -49.16
N ARG A 579 4.81 -29.00 -49.02
CA ARG A 579 4.57 -29.80 -47.80
C ARG A 579 3.44 -30.82 -47.98
N VAL A 580 3.82 -32.03 -48.37
CA VAL A 580 3.17 -33.27 -47.91
C VAL A 580 4.33 -34.10 -47.37
N GLY A 581 4.48 -34.18 -46.06
CA GLY A 581 5.58 -34.81 -45.35
C GLY A 581 5.07 -35.74 -44.25
N ASP A 582 5.90 -36.72 -43.91
CA ASP A 582 5.65 -37.88 -43.07
C ASP A 582 5.40 -37.53 -41.59
N TRP A 583 4.34 -38.07 -40.99
CA TRP A 583 3.72 -37.58 -39.75
C TRP A 583 4.24 -38.26 -38.48
N GLU A 584 4.91 -39.42 -38.59
CA GLU A 584 5.67 -39.99 -37.47
C GLU A 584 6.79 -39.04 -37.04
N SER A 585 7.35 -38.26 -37.99
CA SER A 585 8.30 -37.19 -37.72
C SER A 585 7.70 -36.05 -36.89
N ASP A 586 6.41 -35.74 -37.05
CA ASP A 586 5.77 -34.62 -36.36
C ASP A 586 5.47 -34.96 -34.89
N VAL A 587 5.07 -36.20 -34.59
CA VAL A 587 4.87 -36.67 -33.20
C VAL A 587 6.21 -36.79 -32.47
N GLU A 588 7.25 -37.30 -33.14
CA GLU A 588 8.60 -37.32 -32.59
C GLU A 588 9.15 -35.90 -32.36
N GLU A 589 8.91 -34.95 -33.26
CA GLU A 589 9.37 -33.56 -33.12
C GLU A 589 8.64 -32.84 -31.97
N VAL A 590 7.35 -33.10 -31.76
CA VAL A 590 6.58 -32.57 -30.63
C VAL A 590 7.00 -33.21 -29.30
N MET A 591 7.17 -34.54 -29.25
CA MET A 591 7.67 -35.22 -28.04
C MET A 591 9.10 -34.79 -27.70
N LYS A 592 9.95 -34.57 -28.70
CA LYS A 592 11.29 -33.98 -28.56
C LYS A 592 11.25 -32.56 -28.01
N SER A 593 10.26 -31.76 -28.40
CA SER A 593 10.05 -30.41 -27.87
C SER A 593 9.61 -30.42 -26.40
N VAL A 594 8.69 -31.31 -26.01
CA VAL A 594 8.15 -31.37 -24.64
C VAL A 594 9.14 -31.97 -23.64
N TYR A 595 9.90 -32.99 -24.04
CA TYR A 595 10.83 -33.71 -23.13
C TYR A 595 12.31 -33.39 -23.40
N GLY A 596 12.62 -32.47 -24.32
CA GLY A 596 13.98 -32.13 -24.76
C GLY A 596 14.64 -33.16 -25.68
N ARG A 597 14.23 -34.43 -25.59
CA ARG A 597 14.57 -35.53 -26.51
C ARG A 597 13.55 -36.66 -26.45
N VAL A 598 13.43 -37.44 -27.53
CA VAL A 598 12.68 -38.71 -27.53
C VAL A 598 13.59 -39.78 -26.96
N TYR A 599 13.16 -40.43 -25.88
CA TYR A 599 13.92 -41.49 -25.23
C TYR A 599 13.85 -42.78 -26.04
N SER A 600 15.00 -43.45 -26.21
CA SER A 600 15.01 -44.75 -26.87
C SER A 600 14.28 -45.81 -26.04
N VAL A 601 13.85 -46.91 -26.66
CA VAL A 601 13.21 -48.03 -25.96
C VAL A 601 14.12 -48.61 -24.86
N GLU A 602 15.43 -48.54 -25.06
CA GLU A 602 16.46 -48.97 -24.12
C GLU A 602 16.61 -47.98 -22.94
N GLU A 603 16.52 -46.67 -23.19
CA GLU A 603 16.52 -45.64 -22.15
C GLU A 603 15.24 -45.70 -21.31
N MET A 604 14.08 -45.93 -21.93
CA MET A 604 12.81 -46.12 -21.21
C MET A 604 12.81 -47.39 -20.34
N ALA A 605 13.64 -48.39 -20.66
CA ALA A 605 13.80 -49.57 -19.84
C ALA A 605 14.56 -49.29 -18.53
N SER A 606 15.28 -48.16 -18.45
CA SER A 606 15.96 -47.70 -17.24
C SER A 606 15.09 -46.85 -16.31
N PHE A 607 13.90 -46.44 -16.76
CA PHE A 607 12.96 -45.67 -15.94
C PHE A 607 12.30 -46.53 -14.87
N GLY A 608 11.97 -45.91 -13.73
CA GLY A 608 11.14 -46.57 -12.72
C GLY A 608 9.78 -46.97 -13.31
N PRO A 609 9.13 -48.04 -12.81
CA PRO A 609 7.85 -48.52 -13.36
C PRO A 609 6.76 -47.44 -13.44
N MET A 610 6.80 -46.48 -12.51
CA MET A 610 5.83 -45.38 -12.45
C MET A 610 6.09 -44.31 -13.53
N GLU A 611 7.36 -44.00 -13.81
CA GLU A 611 7.75 -42.98 -14.80
C GLU A 611 7.51 -43.48 -16.22
N ARG A 612 7.81 -44.76 -16.46
CA ARG A 612 7.52 -45.42 -17.73
C ARG A 612 6.02 -45.41 -18.03
N ARG A 613 5.19 -45.74 -17.03
CA ARG A 613 3.73 -45.73 -17.16
C ARG A 613 3.19 -44.34 -17.48
N LYS A 614 3.69 -43.29 -16.80
CA LYS A 614 3.29 -41.89 -17.07
C LYS A 614 3.66 -41.44 -18.49
N TYR A 615 4.84 -41.83 -18.98
CA TYR A 615 5.27 -41.50 -20.34
C TYR A 615 4.40 -42.21 -21.40
N GLU A 616 4.16 -43.52 -21.23
CA GLU A 616 3.31 -44.30 -22.15
C GLU A 616 1.84 -43.82 -22.15
N GLU A 617 1.28 -43.50 -20.98
CA GLU A 617 -0.07 -42.96 -20.82
C GLU A 617 -0.20 -41.61 -21.56
N LYS A 618 0.76 -40.71 -21.38
CA LYS A 618 0.73 -39.39 -22.01
C LYS A 618 1.00 -39.44 -23.51
N LYS A 619 1.83 -40.40 -23.98
CA LYS A 619 2.00 -40.69 -25.41
C LYS A 619 0.68 -41.19 -26.03
N GLY A 620 -0.01 -42.10 -25.34
CA GLY A 620 -1.30 -42.63 -25.78
C GLY A 620 -2.40 -41.55 -25.85
N GLU A 621 -2.50 -40.68 -24.84
CA GLU A 621 -3.43 -39.54 -24.87
C GLU A 621 -3.19 -38.61 -26.06
N MET A 622 -1.92 -38.40 -26.42
CA MET A 622 -1.55 -37.54 -27.55
C MET A 622 -1.93 -38.18 -28.88
N GLU A 623 -1.67 -39.47 -29.05
CA GLU A 623 -2.07 -40.25 -30.24
C GLU A 623 -3.59 -40.28 -30.40
N GLU A 624 -4.34 -40.42 -29.31
CA GLU A 624 -5.81 -40.37 -29.31
C GLU A 624 -6.34 -39.00 -29.74
N LYS A 625 -5.82 -37.91 -29.16
CA LYS A 625 -6.23 -36.53 -29.51
C LYS A 625 -5.91 -36.20 -30.97
N LEU A 626 -4.76 -36.64 -31.48
CA LEU A 626 -4.40 -36.50 -32.90
C LEU A 626 -5.29 -37.35 -33.82
N GLY A 627 -5.66 -38.56 -33.39
CA GLY A 627 -6.62 -39.40 -34.09
C GLY A 627 -8.03 -38.78 -34.17
N ALA A 628 -8.48 -38.13 -33.10
CA ALA A 628 -9.76 -37.40 -33.08
C ALA A 628 -9.75 -36.20 -34.03
N LEU A 629 -8.66 -35.43 -34.06
CA LEU A 629 -8.45 -34.33 -35.02
C LEU A 629 -8.49 -34.81 -36.47
N ARG A 630 -7.93 -36.00 -36.75
CA ARG A 630 -7.98 -36.62 -38.08
C ARG A 630 -9.40 -36.97 -38.51
N LYS A 631 -10.18 -37.62 -37.63
CA LYS A 631 -11.59 -37.96 -37.91
C LYS A 631 -12.43 -36.70 -38.15
N ALA A 632 -12.19 -35.63 -37.39
CA ALA A 632 -12.85 -34.35 -37.59
C ALA A 632 -12.50 -33.73 -38.95
N ARG A 633 -11.24 -33.86 -39.41
CA ARG A 633 -10.77 -33.37 -40.72
C ARG A 633 -11.32 -34.17 -41.89
N GLU A 634 -11.37 -35.50 -41.77
CA GLU A 634 -11.95 -36.38 -42.80
C GLU A 634 -13.47 -36.21 -42.90
N GLY A 635 -14.13 -35.78 -41.82
CA GLY A 635 -15.56 -35.42 -41.79
C GLY A 635 -15.93 -34.11 -42.48
N GLY A 636 -14.95 -33.36 -43.02
CA GLY A 636 -15.20 -32.16 -43.84
C GLY A 636 -15.63 -30.90 -43.09
N ASP A 637 -15.67 -30.93 -41.75
CA ASP A 637 -16.09 -29.79 -40.94
C ASP A 637 -14.89 -28.93 -40.54
N SER A 638 -14.53 -28.00 -41.42
CA SER A 638 -13.36 -27.11 -41.28
C SER A 638 -13.42 -26.19 -40.05
N SER A 639 -14.62 -25.94 -39.51
CA SER A 639 -14.82 -25.13 -38.31
C SER A 639 -14.36 -25.87 -37.03
N LEU A 640 -14.66 -27.17 -36.96
CA LEU A 640 -14.34 -28.03 -35.81
C LEU A 640 -12.84 -28.36 -35.75
N VAL A 641 -12.19 -28.52 -36.92
CA VAL A 641 -10.74 -28.73 -37.01
C VAL A 641 -9.97 -27.52 -36.49
N GLY A 642 -10.44 -26.30 -36.78
CA GLY A 642 -9.82 -25.07 -36.28
C GLY A 642 -9.89 -24.94 -34.76
N TRP A 643 -11.05 -25.19 -34.16
CA TRP A 643 -11.23 -25.12 -32.71
C TRP A 643 -10.49 -26.23 -31.97
N ALA A 644 -10.53 -27.46 -32.48
CA ALA A 644 -9.82 -28.57 -31.86
C ALA A 644 -8.29 -28.39 -31.93
N PHE A 645 -7.76 -27.76 -32.99
CA PHE A 645 -6.34 -27.43 -33.10
C PHE A 645 -5.93 -26.30 -32.14
N VAL A 646 -6.79 -25.29 -31.93
CA VAL A 646 -6.56 -24.23 -30.94
C VAL A 646 -6.57 -24.78 -29.50
N ILE A 647 -7.50 -25.67 -29.17
CA ILE A 647 -7.55 -26.34 -27.87
C ILE A 647 -6.30 -27.22 -27.67
N PHE A 648 -5.89 -27.96 -28.70
CA PHE A 648 -4.65 -28.74 -28.66
C PHE A 648 -3.40 -27.89 -28.40
N LEU A 649 -3.29 -26.71 -29.02
CA LEU A 649 -2.16 -25.79 -28.79
C LEU A 649 -2.19 -25.17 -27.38
N LEU A 650 -3.38 -24.92 -26.82
CA LEU A 650 -3.54 -24.42 -25.45
C LEU A 650 -3.17 -25.50 -24.41
N ASP A 651 -3.61 -26.74 -24.62
CA ASP A 651 -3.23 -27.89 -23.78
C ASP A 651 -1.73 -28.17 -23.85
N LEU A 652 -1.13 -28.09 -25.05
CA LEU A 652 0.31 -28.26 -25.25
C LEU A 652 1.11 -27.15 -24.55
N ALA A 653 0.65 -25.90 -24.62
CA ALA A 653 1.27 -24.78 -23.92
C ALA A 653 1.19 -24.93 -22.39
N GLN A 654 0.05 -25.43 -21.86
CA GLN A 654 -0.10 -25.75 -20.44
C GLN A 654 0.80 -26.92 -20.00
N ALA A 655 0.91 -27.97 -20.84
CA ALA A 655 1.77 -29.10 -20.54
C ALA A 655 3.26 -28.73 -20.52
N ILE A 656 3.70 -27.87 -21.44
CA ILE A 656 5.08 -27.36 -21.49
C ILE A 656 5.39 -26.46 -20.28
N THR A 657 4.44 -25.63 -19.84
CA THR A 657 4.61 -24.78 -18.64
C THR A 657 4.62 -25.60 -17.34
N ALA A 658 3.86 -26.67 -17.26
CA ALA A 658 3.86 -27.56 -16.09
C ALA A 658 5.15 -28.40 -15.97
N HIS A 659 5.76 -28.79 -17.09
CA HIS A 659 6.88 -29.76 -17.07
C HIS A 659 8.27 -29.12 -16.94
N HIS A 660 8.44 -27.84 -17.27
CA HIS A 660 9.76 -27.19 -17.21
C HIS A 660 10.12 -26.57 -15.86
N GLY A 661 9.21 -26.44 -14.88
CA GLY A 661 9.56 -25.85 -13.58
C GLY A 661 10.18 -24.43 -13.65
N VAL A 662 10.07 -23.74 -14.80
CA VAL A 662 10.61 -22.40 -15.05
C VAL A 662 9.43 -21.44 -15.18
N THR A 663 8.99 -20.89 -14.05
CA THR A 663 8.01 -19.78 -13.99
C THR A 663 8.64 -18.40 -14.21
N ALA A 664 9.95 -18.33 -14.52
CA ALA A 664 10.68 -17.05 -14.60
C ALA A 664 10.68 -16.36 -15.99
N GLY A 665 10.33 -17.05 -17.09
CA GLY A 665 10.58 -16.51 -18.45
C GLY A 665 9.38 -16.19 -19.34
N LEU A 666 8.16 -16.62 -19.01
CA LEU A 666 6.99 -16.52 -19.89
C LEU A 666 5.83 -15.74 -19.26
N LYS A 667 6.14 -14.71 -18.47
CA LYS A 667 5.13 -13.94 -17.70
C LYS A 667 4.24 -13.03 -18.55
N ASN A 668 4.52 -12.85 -19.85
CA ASN A 668 3.78 -11.94 -20.74
C ASN A 668 3.50 -12.52 -22.14
N ALA A 669 3.05 -13.78 -22.23
CA ALA A 669 2.49 -14.26 -23.50
C ALA A 669 1.10 -13.65 -23.71
N ARG A 670 0.98 -12.70 -24.64
CA ARG A 670 -0.31 -12.12 -25.04
C ARG A 670 -0.80 -12.84 -26.29
N PHE A 671 -1.96 -13.47 -26.21
CA PHE A 671 -2.61 -14.12 -27.35
C PHE A 671 -3.66 -13.18 -27.91
N GLU A 672 -3.41 -12.60 -29.08
CA GLU A 672 -4.39 -11.79 -29.78
C GLU A 672 -4.91 -12.55 -31.01
N LEU A 673 -6.20 -12.84 -31.02
CA LEU A 673 -6.92 -13.44 -32.13
C LEU A 673 -7.43 -12.30 -33.03
N LEU A 674 -6.77 -12.09 -34.17
CA LEU A 674 -7.21 -11.12 -35.16
C LEU A 674 -8.04 -11.81 -36.23
N PHE A 675 -9.31 -11.41 -36.33
CA PHE A 675 -10.19 -11.77 -37.43
C PHE A 675 -10.02 -10.74 -38.54
N ALA A 676 -9.42 -11.16 -39.66
CA ALA A 676 -9.43 -10.36 -40.88
C ALA A 676 -10.73 -10.62 -41.62
N ASP A 677 -11.67 -9.67 -41.57
CA ASP A 677 -12.92 -9.78 -42.30
C ASP A 677 -12.65 -9.55 -43.80
N GLY A 678 -12.77 -10.62 -44.58
CA GLY A 678 -12.53 -10.58 -46.02
C GLY A 678 -13.70 -9.92 -46.72
N ALA A 679 -13.57 -8.64 -47.07
CA ALA A 679 -14.46 -7.98 -48.02
C ALA A 679 -14.35 -8.69 -49.39
N ASN A 680 -15.19 -9.71 -49.59
CA ASN A 680 -15.64 -10.36 -50.84
C ASN A 680 -16.00 -11.86 -50.67
N GLY A 681 -16.61 -12.25 -49.54
CA GLY A 681 -17.34 -13.54 -49.45
C GLY A 681 -16.49 -14.80 -49.63
N LYS A 682 -15.22 -14.81 -49.18
CA LYS A 682 -14.43 -16.03 -49.01
C LYS A 682 -13.96 -16.17 -47.57
N VAL A 683 -14.00 -17.41 -47.08
CA VAL A 683 -13.67 -17.84 -45.71
C VAL A 683 -12.41 -17.13 -45.22
N GLY A 684 -12.55 -16.37 -44.12
CA GLY A 684 -11.46 -15.60 -43.52
C GLY A 684 -10.34 -16.50 -43.02
N GLN A 685 -9.10 -16.11 -43.29
CA GLN A 685 -7.93 -16.74 -42.67
C GLN A 685 -7.81 -16.27 -41.22
N VAL A 686 -7.68 -17.23 -40.30
CA VAL A 686 -7.30 -16.95 -38.91
C VAL A 686 -5.77 -16.99 -38.86
N VAL A 687 -5.16 -15.85 -38.55
CA VAL A 687 -3.72 -15.75 -38.32
C VAL A 687 -3.50 -15.62 -36.82
N VAL A 688 -2.90 -16.64 -36.22
CA VAL A 688 -2.50 -16.62 -34.81
C VAL A 688 -1.06 -16.15 -34.75
N ILE A 689 -0.82 -14.96 -34.20
CA ILE A 689 0.52 -14.43 -33.97
C ILE A 689 0.86 -14.67 -32.50
N VAL A 690 1.90 -15.46 -32.26
CA VAL A 690 2.45 -15.69 -30.92
C VAL A 690 3.69 -14.81 -30.81
N VAL A 691 3.62 -13.77 -29.97
CA VAL A 691 4.78 -12.92 -29.68
C VAL A 691 5.37 -13.37 -28.34
N ILE A 692 6.58 -13.92 -28.39
CA ILE A 692 7.34 -14.31 -27.20
C ILE A 692 8.45 -13.27 -27.03
N VAL A 693 8.35 -12.43 -26.00
CA VAL A 693 9.39 -11.46 -25.65
C VAL A 693 10.28 -12.08 -24.59
N GLY A 694 11.50 -12.45 -24.97
CA GLY A 694 12.57 -12.82 -24.04
C GLY A 694 13.54 -11.66 -23.82
N GLU A 695 14.18 -11.60 -22.66
CA GLU A 695 15.20 -10.59 -22.36
C GLU A 695 16.43 -10.78 -23.26
N GLY A 696 16.51 -9.99 -24.33
CA GLY A 696 17.65 -9.91 -25.25
C GLY A 696 17.21 -9.38 -26.61
N LYS A 697 17.64 -8.15 -26.94
CA LYS A 697 17.37 -7.33 -28.15
C LYS A 697 16.55 -7.99 -29.29
N LEU A 698 15.41 -7.34 -29.58
CA LEU A 698 14.46 -7.48 -30.69
C LEU A 698 14.94 -8.21 -31.95
#